data_AF-W9P8J4-F1
#
_entry.id   AF-W9P8J4-F1
#
_cell.length_a   1.000
_cell.length_b   1.000
_cell.length_c   1.000
_cell.angle_alpha   90.00
_cell.angle_beta   90.00
_cell.angle_gamma   90.00
#
_symmetry.space_group_name_H-M   'P 1'
#
loop_
_entity.id
_entity.type
_entity.pdbx_description
1 polymer ?
#
loop_
_entity_poly.entity_id
_entity_poly.type
_entity_poly.pdbx_seq_one_letter_code
_entity_poly.pdbx_strand_id
1 'polypeptide(L)'
;MSSWIEAKSTAQHMNDVGKYDDAIKILQDFLLAARGDDQLCATAELGTVLTDQGCLKAALNTLEHTLESDATLHRSDHPFCLQLRMQACRLRPIVKASFNGVLQEASHIYQIFSALDGIGDLDTCRISINITYTALLFMINDLHDRISIHQLKASIAWQIPAFWGLMQEGRVREALAVAQNYVRLSNTSTAQQNGLEDMRFSSAIEMVESIIESPNAVPVWKAAAVGELLHLRNKVNEPGWERVNCLEAEAIRLFQSEGHTHAVVDIRLRQACNRVGQSILNLTTELLQEIQGCFQVYEKNNAPGPYSRAVTLMLSSIPPGQGFDLRVSLLDIYSQLSDITGAELEHVVLKVRHLSNWLSHSTRSSQVIESARSIDELIDVRDCRWVKGMIANITSNAYNLLDDGDNALEWAKSAVDRWGEVFRLERAGATLMVLLAMLNKCRGLRPPGVREAIDFAEREISHHLGEGLFLAAFEKMAVLAGSIFLPKGDERGGTCLDSMEECLQNLPGKATPDEVNYCRAQLHQLRGQILMGTELEHEVTDSRNEHFEQAVAFYMKARNPVSAACARQIQANALYTTFQARVPPSWSVLRRCIELSDIAKDVFEALDNTLMLAESARLCGFFQFKAWSHGFVSGDTALASLRKADQASAERRAEVSILASFEAVSRKQKFVMTSGIEDTHARALAVCQLEGRMADLWDWIQCAKARSVGDQLTNQFPIQATLNDDIMRDPEMKALCEEEEAVTQQMTAADPVVRLKLRSDLHLIHVKMAGYPLLRQALDLRKSTPVSISEIRDLGQKMKCNAGGTEVVFVDWVDLGGTIWTVALKSDTPPQVVSCGITVGEVQAWKQQWLDVQDGGRLAAFFVDDEYDEDEPDYCLRSIDKLVASLHDLTSKGELLVFCPTNVLHSIPLHALWVEDNTPVIERNPVIYSASLTTFWQCYRRSELTGTISTDLGLNMAGVYEPRDDRKFSSEQHAEQLNVYTTLDQLAERYGGKSISGQAVTAECFKQMMETSIMFHFHGHCRLDQPTLGDQSLELADELLPIRRVFEMKLQSPHITLVACDSALQVISAGDEPLGVVTALLCAGASSVLGTIWPTLSSTGRDFSGEFYSDVVDQYRQSLKRGSSPTIVNLAEALRRAVLALRTRRKTRQPYHWAAFVLHGSSSITLPHTFIPERRVNT
;
A
#
# COMPACT_ATOMS: atom_id res chain seq x y z
N MET A 1 -29.31 17.47 -50.24
CA MET A 1 -28.25 18.20 -50.95
C MET A 1 -27.90 17.41 -52.21
N SER A 2 -27.81 18.07 -53.37
CA SER A 2 -27.61 17.38 -54.67
C SER A 2 -26.15 17.37 -55.14
N SER A 3 -25.21 17.97 -54.40
CA SER A 3 -23.79 18.00 -54.73
C SER A 3 -22.92 17.75 -53.49
N TRP A 4 -21.88 16.91 -53.65
CA TRP A 4 -20.87 16.63 -52.62
C TRP A 4 -20.23 17.91 -52.07
N ILE A 5 -19.98 18.91 -52.91
CA ILE A 5 -19.32 20.17 -52.52
C ILE A 5 -20.14 20.92 -51.45
N GLU A 6 -21.46 20.94 -51.62
CA GLU A 6 -22.38 21.62 -50.70
C GLU A 6 -22.50 20.88 -49.36
N ALA A 7 -22.61 19.55 -49.43
CA ALA A 7 -22.64 18.69 -48.25
C ALA A 7 -21.34 18.78 -47.45
N LYS A 8 -20.19 18.71 -48.14
CA LYS A 8 -18.86 18.84 -47.55
C LYS A 8 -18.68 20.20 -46.86
N SER A 9 -18.96 21.30 -47.56
CA SER A 9 -18.79 22.65 -46.98
C SER A 9 -19.69 22.86 -45.76
N THR A 10 -20.92 22.37 -45.78
CA THR A 10 -21.86 22.52 -44.66
C THR A 10 -21.45 21.65 -43.47
N ALA A 11 -21.08 20.39 -43.70
CA ALA A 11 -20.61 19.50 -42.64
C ALA A 11 -19.31 20.02 -42.00
N GLN A 12 -18.38 20.54 -42.82
CA GLN A 12 -17.13 21.13 -42.34
C GLN A 12 -17.39 22.39 -41.50
N HIS A 13 -18.30 23.27 -41.91
CA HIS A 13 -18.68 24.41 -41.10
C HIS A 13 -19.31 24.00 -39.76
N MET A 14 -20.22 23.02 -39.75
CA MET A 14 -20.81 22.48 -38.52
C MET A 14 -19.76 21.88 -37.59
N ASN A 15 -18.78 21.14 -38.13
CA ASN A 15 -17.64 20.62 -37.37
C ASN A 15 -16.78 21.74 -36.78
N ASP A 16 -16.45 22.76 -37.58
CA ASP A 16 -15.61 23.89 -37.16
C ASP A 16 -16.25 24.73 -36.04
N VAL A 17 -17.59 24.73 -35.91
CA VAL A 17 -18.32 25.38 -34.79
C VAL A 17 -18.67 24.43 -33.63
N GLY A 18 -18.19 23.19 -33.67
CA GLY A 18 -18.40 22.18 -32.62
C GLY A 18 -19.81 21.58 -32.56
N LYS A 19 -20.56 21.61 -33.67
CA LYS A 19 -21.88 20.95 -33.81
C LYS A 19 -21.70 19.58 -34.49
N TYR A 20 -21.05 18.67 -33.79
CA TYR A 20 -20.63 17.37 -34.36
C TYR A 20 -21.80 16.51 -34.82
N ASP A 21 -22.88 16.42 -34.04
CA ASP A 21 -24.05 15.59 -34.38
C ASP A 21 -24.73 16.06 -35.68
N ASP A 22 -24.81 17.38 -35.91
CA ASP A 22 -25.34 17.95 -37.14
C ASP A 22 -24.43 17.63 -38.34
N ALA A 23 -23.11 17.74 -38.18
CA ALA A 23 -22.13 17.38 -39.21
C ALA A 23 -22.18 15.89 -39.56
N ILE A 24 -22.24 15.01 -38.55
CA ILE A 24 -22.35 13.56 -38.71
C ILE A 24 -23.62 13.21 -39.47
N LYS A 25 -24.76 13.80 -39.09
CA LYS A 25 -26.03 13.55 -39.76
C LYS A 25 -25.99 13.94 -41.23
N ILE A 26 -25.44 15.11 -41.57
CA ILE A 26 -25.30 15.55 -42.97
C ILE A 26 -24.49 14.54 -43.79
N LEU A 27 -23.38 14.03 -43.22
CA LEU A 27 -22.50 13.08 -43.90
C LEU A 27 -23.15 11.68 -44.01
N GLN A 28 -23.83 11.21 -42.98
CA GLN A 28 -24.57 9.94 -43.00
C GLN A 28 -25.72 9.96 -44.01
N ASP A 29 -26.50 11.04 -44.05
CA ASP A 29 -27.59 11.22 -45.01
C ASP A 29 -27.05 11.25 -46.46
N PHE A 30 -25.88 11.85 -46.69
CA PHE A 30 -25.22 11.85 -47.99
C PHE A 30 -24.71 10.45 -48.39
N LEU A 31 -24.11 9.71 -47.44
CA LEU A 31 -23.57 8.36 -47.66
C LEU A 31 -24.63 7.34 -48.10
N LEU A 32 -25.91 7.53 -47.74
CA LEU A 32 -27.01 6.67 -48.21
C LEU A 32 -27.13 6.66 -49.75
N ALA A 33 -26.84 7.80 -50.38
CA ALA A 33 -26.98 8.00 -51.82
C ALA A 33 -25.65 8.01 -52.60
N ALA A 34 -24.51 8.23 -51.91
CA ALA A 34 -23.18 8.32 -52.53
C ALA A 34 -22.67 6.97 -53.07
N ARG A 35 -21.90 6.99 -54.16
CA ARG A 35 -21.22 5.82 -54.76
C ARG A 35 -19.84 6.21 -55.29
N GLY A 36 -18.90 5.28 -55.32
CA GLY A 36 -17.56 5.51 -55.86
C GLY A 36 -16.76 6.54 -55.06
N ASP A 37 -16.09 7.48 -55.74
CA ASP A 37 -15.19 8.45 -55.09
C ASP A 37 -15.90 9.37 -54.08
N ASP A 38 -17.15 9.75 -54.34
CA ASP A 38 -17.95 10.57 -53.42
C ASP A 38 -18.23 9.83 -52.10
N GLN A 39 -18.41 8.51 -52.16
CA GLN A 39 -18.60 7.67 -50.97
C GLN A 39 -17.31 7.58 -50.15
N LEU A 40 -16.16 7.39 -50.81
CA LEU A 40 -14.85 7.34 -50.15
C LEU A 40 -14.51 8.70 -49.49
N CYS A 41 -14.73 9.80 -50.20
CA CYS A 41 -14.52 11.16 -49.67
C CYS A 41 -15.44 11.47 -48.48
N ALA A 42 -16.73 11.15 -48.60
CA ALA A 42 -17.69 11.34 -47.51
C ALA A 42 -17.35 10.50 -46.28
N THR A 43 -16.84 9.28 -46.47
CA THR A 43 -16.38 8.41 -45.39
C THR A 43 -15.14 8.98 -44.70
N ALA A 44 -14.18 9.52 -45.46
CA ALA A 44 -12.97 10.14 -44.90
C ALA A 44 -13.28 11.40 -44.07
N GLU A 45 -14.21 12.22 -44.55
CA GLU A 45 -14.70 13.39 -43.80
C GLU A 45 -15.50 12.95 -42.57
N LEU A 46 -16.35 11.91 -42.66
CA LEU A 46 -17.08 11.38 -41.51
C LEU A 46 -16.13 10.82 -40.44
N GLY A 47 -15.09 10.10 -40.83
CA GLY A 47 -14.03 9.64 -39.93
C GLY A 47 -13.31 10.81 -39.23
N THR A 48 -13.11 11.92 -39.93
CA THR A 48 -12.51 13.14 -39.37
C THR A 48 -13.44 13.79 -38.35
N VAL A 49 -14.72 13.98 -38.66
CA VAL A 49 -15.72 14.57 -37.74
C VAL A 49 -15.90 13.69 -36.50
N LEU A 50 -15.99 12.37 -36.66
CA LEU A 50 -16.05 11.44 -35.53
C LEU A 50 -14.79 11.51 -34.65
N THR A 51 -13.62 11.71 -35.26
CA THR A 51 -12.35 11.90 -34.53
C THR A 51 -12.34 13.21 -33.76
N ASP A 52 -12.81 14.31 -34.36
CA ASP A 52 -12.89 15.63 -33.72
C ASP A 52 -13.91 15.66 -32.57
N GLN A 53 -15.04 14.94 -32.74
CA GLN A 53 -16.02 14.72 -31.67
C GLN A 53 -15.41 13.93 -30.49
N GLY A 54 -14.47 13.03 -30.77
CA GLY A 54 -13.84 12.11 -29.82
C GLY A 54 -14.35 10.67 -29.91
N CYS A 55 -15.23 10.33 -30.85
CA CYS A 55 -15.77 8.99 -31.05
C CYS A 55 -14.80 8.10 -31.86
N LEU A 56 -13.59 7.87 -31.35
CA LEU A 56 -12.48 7.22 -32.05
C LEU A 56 -12.78 5.78 -32.49
N LYS A 57 -13.44 4.99 -31.64
CA LYS A 57 -13.86 3.62 -31.98
C LYS A 57 -14.90 3.59 -33.10
N ALA A 58 -15.86 4.53 -33.07
CA ALA A 58 -16.83 4.66 -34.14
C ALA A 58 -16.18 5.10 -35.45
N ALA A 59 -15.21 6.03 -35.40
CA ALA A 59 -14.42 6.45 -36.55
C ALA A 59 -13.67 5.26 -37.17
N LEU A 60 -12.95 4.48 -36.35
CA LEU A 60 -12.21 3.31 -36.82
C LEU A 60 -13.13 2.27 -37.46
N ASN A 61 -14.25 1.93 -36.80
CA ASN A 61 -15.21 0.96 -37.33
C ASN A 61 -15.82 1.42 -38.67
N THR A 62 -16.11 2.72 -38.80
CA THR A 62 -16.66 3.29 -40.04
C THR A 62 -15.66 3.18 -41.19
N LEU A 63 -14.38 3.46 -40.92
CA LEU A 63 -13.29 3.35 -41.89
C LEU A 63 -13.03 1.89 -42.29
N GLU A 64 -12.88 0.99 -41.31
CA GLU A 64 -12.61 -0.45 -41.55
C GLU A 64 -13.79 -1.12 -42.28
N HIS A 65 -15.04 -0.85 -41.88
CA HIS A 65 -16.23 -1.40 -42.55
C HIS A 65 -16.32 -0.99 -44.04
N THR A 66 -15.99 0.27 -44.36
CA THR A 66 -16.01 0.74 -45.75
C THR A 66 -14.90 0.08 -46.58
N LEU A 67 -13.73 -0.15 -45.98
CA LEU A 67 -12.63 -0.86 -46.63
C LEU A 67 -12.92 -2.35 -46.86
N GLU A 68 -13.70 -2.99 -45.97
CA GLU A 68 -14.11 -4.40 -46.08
C GLU A 68 -15.27 -4.63 -47.05
N SER A 69 -16.28 -3.75 -47.04
CA SER A 69 -17.50 -3.89 -47.86
C SER A 69 -17.30 -3.62 -49.36
N ASP A 70 -16.27 -2.84 -49.73
CA ASP A 70 -16.01 -2.40 -51.11
C ASP A 70 -14.78 -3.06 -51.76
N ALA A 71 -14.28 -4.16 -51.19
CA ALA A 71 -13.07 -4.87 -51.64
C ALA A 71 -13.09 -5.38 -53.10
N THR A 72 -14.22 -5.26 -53.80
CA THR A 72 -14.41 -5.71 -55.18
C THR A 72 -14.53 -4.58 -56.22
N LEU A 73 -14.64 -3.30 -55.82
CA LEU A 73 -14.89 -2.18 -56.76
C LEU A 73 -13.73 -1.20 -56.98
N HIS A 74 -12.74 -1.10 -56.09
CA HIS A 74 -11.66 -0.11 -56.18
C HIS A 74 -10.27 -0.77 -56.11
N ARG A 75 -9.36 -0.38 -57.03
CA ARG A 75 -7.95 -0.84 -57.00
C ARG A 75 -7.33 -0.42 -55.65
N SER A 76 -6.53 -1.29 -55.03
CA SER A 76 -5.82 -1.05 -53.76
C SER A 76 -5.01 0.24 -53.73
N ASP A 77 -4.68 0.78 -54.89
CA ASP A 77 -3.78 1.91 -55.10
C ASP A 77 -4.54 3.25 -55.32
N HIS A 78 -5.87 3.25 -55.15
CA HIS A 78 -6.68 4.45 -55.32
C HIS A 78 -6.41 5.50 -54.21
N PRO A 79 -6.20 6.79 -54.53
CA PRO A 79 -5.84 7.84 -53.56
C PRO A 79 -6.74 7.90 -52.32
N PHE A 80 -8.06 7.90 -52.49
CA PHE A 80 -9.00 7.98 -51.37
C PHE A 80 -9.04 6.69 -50.54
N CYS A 81 -8.82 5.51 -51.15
CA CYS A 81 -8.68 4.26 -50.40
C CYS A 81 -7.41 4.27 -49.53
N LEU A 82 -6.30 4.78 -50.08
CA LEU A 82 -5.04 4.96 -49.34
C LEU A 82 -5.21 5.96 -48.18
N GLN A 83 -5.99 7.03 -48.37
CA GLN A 83 -6.34 7.99 -47.31
C GLN A 83 -7.12 7.32 -46.17
N LEU A 84 -8.18 6.57 -46.47
CA LEU A 84 -8.97 5.86 -45.45
C LEU A 84 -8.11 4.85 -44.68
N ARG A 85 -7.25 4.08 -45.39
CA ARG A 85 -6.32 3.14 -44.75
C ARG A 85 -5.32 3.83 -43.84
N MET A 86 -4.78 4.99 -44.25
CA MET A 86 -3.86 5.78 -43.43
C MET A 86 -4.56 6.32 -42.17
N GLN A 87 -5.80 6.81 -42.29
CA GLN A 87 -6.61 7.24 -41.13
C GLN A 87 -6.87 6.07 -40.17
N ALA A 88 -7.23 4.89 -40.69
CA ALA A 88 -7.41 3.68 -39.89
C ALA A 88 -6.10 3.25 -39.20
N CYS A 89 -4.95 3.32 -39.90
CA CYS A 89 -3.63 3.04 -39.31
C CYS A 89 -3.32 3.95 -38.11
N ARG A 90 -3.72 5.23 -38.15
CA ARG A 90 -3.54 6.15 -37.02
C ARG A 90 -4.48 5.85 -35.86
N LEU A 91 -5.73 5.46 -36.12
CA LEU A 91 -6.71 5.19 -35.06
C LEU A 91 -6.53 3.82 -34.39
N ARG A 92 -6.05 2.81 -35.14
CA ARG A 92 -5.85 1.45 -34.63
C ARG A 92 -5.03 1.38 -33.32
N PRO A 93 -3.84 2.01 -33.21
CA PRO A 93 -3.10 1.99 -31.96
C PRO A 93 -3.83 2.71 -30.83
N ILE A 94 -4.60 3.77 -31.13
CA ILE A 94 -5.34 4.53 -30.11
C ILE A 94 -6.49 3.69 -29.54
N VAL A 95 -7.21 2.97 -30.41
CA VAL A 95 -8.42 2.22 -30.04
C VAL A 95 -8.12 0.81 -29.53
N LYS A 96 -7.08 0.14 -30.05
CA LYS A 96 -6.75 -1.26 -29.72
C LYS A 96 -5.52 -1.37 -28.80
N ALA A 97 -4.94 -0.24 -28.37
CA ALA A 97 -3.68 -0.17 -27.60
C ALA A 97 -2.53 -1.01 -28.21
N SER A 98 -2.46 -1.08 -29.55
CA SER A 98 -1.53 -1.95 -30.27
C SER A 98 -0.95 -1.31 -31.53
N PHE A 99 0.39 -1.29 -31.63
CA PHE A 99 1.15 -0.83 -32.79
C PHE A 99 1.55 -1.96 -33.75
N ASN A 100 1.19 -3.21 -33.44
CA ASN A 100 1.58 -4.37 -34.24
C ASN A 100 1.19 -4.23 -35.73
N GLY A 101 2.18 -4.32 -36.62
CA GLY A 101 2.01 -4.18 -38.08
C GLY A 101 1.67 -2.77 -38.59
N VAL A 102 1.36 -1.82 -37.72
CA VAL A 102 0.86 -0.48 -38.09
C VAL A 102 1.92 0.34 -38.84
N LEU A 103 3.19 0.31 -38.38
CA LEU A 103 4.27 1.04 -39.05
C LEU A 103 4.52 0.52 -40.48
N GLN A 104 4.51 -0.81 -40.64
CA GLN A 104 4.78 -1.46 -41.92
C GLN A 104 3.67 -1.13 -42.92
N GLU A 105 2.42 -1.20 -42.49
CA GLU A 105 1.26 -0.84 -43.31
C GLU A 105 1.30 0.65 -43.69
N ALA A 106 1.52 1.55 -42.72
CA ALA A 106 1.58 2.98 -42.97
C ALA A 106 2.72 3.38 -43.91
N SER A 107 3.92 2.82 -43.73
CA SER A 107 5.05 3.07 -44.63
C SER A 107 4.78 2.55 -46.05
N HIS A 108 4.13 1.39 -46.19
CA HIS A 108 3.74 0.85 -47.49
C HIS A 108 2.70 1.74 -48.20
N ILE A 109 1.67 2.21 -47.47
CA ILE A 109 0.67 3.16 -47.99
C ILE A 109 1.35 4.45 -48.46
N TYR A 110 2.24 5.01 -47.63
CA TYR A 110 2.95 6.24 -47.95
C TYR A 110 3.83 6.11 -49.20
N GLN A 111 4.51 4.96 -49.37
CA GLN A 111 5.31 4.65 -50.56
C GLN A 111 4.46 4.54 -51.83
N ILE A 112 3.35 3.78 -51.78
CA ILE A 112 2.43 3.66 -52.92
C ILE A 112 1.89 5.04 -53.31
N PHE A 113 1.39 5.80 -52.33
CA PHE A 113 0.81 7.11 -52.58
C PHE A 113 1.83 8.11 -53.15
N SER A 114 3.06 8.08 -52.64
CA SER A 114 4.15 8.96 -53.12
C SER A 114 4.56 8.66 -54.56
N ALA A 115 4.32 7.45 -55.06
CA ALA A 115 4.64 7.01 -56.42
C ALA A 115 3.52 7.26 -57.44
N LEU A 116 2.35 7.76 -57.03
CA LEU A 116 1.25 8.08 -57.94
C LEU A 116 1.54 9.36 -58.74
N ASP A 117 1.50 9.24 -60.07
CA ASP A 117 1.66 10.38 -61.00
C ASP A 117 0.39 11.25 -61.02
N GLY A 118 0.57 12.58 -61.12
CA GLY A 118 -0.53 13.54 -61.34
C GLY A 118 -1.18 14.12 -60.08
N ILE A 119 -0.69 13.80 -58.89
CA ILE A 119 -1.14 14.40 -57.61
C ILE A 119 -0.18 15.52 -57.21
N GLY A 120 -0.65 16.77 -57.18
CA GLY A 120 0.16 17.92 -56.79
C GLY A 120 0.50 17.97 -55.30
N ASP A 121 1.51 18.76 -54.93
CA ASP A 121 1.98 18.87 -53.53
C ASP A 121 0.94 19.50 -52.58
N LEU A 122 0.02 20.31 -53.09
CA LEU A 122 -1.07 20.95 -52.34
C LEU A 122 -2.41 20.22 -52.48
N ASP A 123 -2.41 18.99 -52.98
CA ASP A 123 -3.62 18.16 -53.04
C ASP A 123 -4.13 17.82 -51.62
N THR A 124 -5.44 17.93 -51.40
CA THR A 124 -6.06 17.72 -50.07
C THR A 124 -5.85 16.29 -49.55
N CYS A 125 -5.85 15.28 -50.43
CA CYS A 125 -5.60 13.89 -50.03
C CYS A 125 -4.14 13.71 -49.59
N ARG A 126 -3.19 14.32 -50.33
CA ARG A 126 -1.76 14.32 -49.97
C ARG A 126 -1.51 15.00 -48.62
N ILE A 127 -2.11 16.17 -48.37
CA ILE A 127 -1.98 16.86 -47.08
C ILE A 127 -2.51 15.98 -45.94
N SER A 128 -3.69 15.38 -46.12
CA SER A 128 -4.31 14.52 -45.10
C SER A 128 -3.47 13.28 -44.77
N ILE A 129 -2.95 12.59 -45.80
CA ILE A 129 -2.06 11.43 -45.63
C ILE A 129 -0.77 11.83 -44.93
N ASN A 130 -0.15 12.93 -45.35
CA ASN A 130 1.10 13.39 -44.77
C ASN A 130 0.93 13.76 -43.28
N ILE A 131 -0.11 14.53 -42.92
CA ILE A 131 -0.43 14.86 -41.51
C ILE A 131 -0.57 13.58 -40.68
N THR A 132 -1.36 12.64 -41.19
CA THR A 132 -1.68 11.38 -40.49
C THR A 132 -0.45 10.51 -40.31
N TYR A 133 0.37 10.38 -41.36
CA TYR A 133 1.61 9.60 -41.34
C TYR A 133 2.65 10.20 -40.39
N THR A 134 2.88 11.52 -40.45
CA THR A 134 3.81 12.19 -39.54
C THR A 134 3.36 12.05 -38.08
N ALA A 135 2.07 12.25 -37.79
CA ALA A 135 1.54 12.08 -36.43
C ALA A 135 1.73 10.66 -35.91
N LEU A 136 1.51 9.65 -36.75
CA LEU A 136 1.71 8.24 -36.40
C LEU A 136 3.19 7.92 -36.15
N LEU A 137 4.12 8.42 -36.97
CA LEU A 137 5.57 8.20 -36.76
C LEU A 137 6.05 8.77 -35.43
N PHE A 138 5.59 9.96 -35.05
CA PHE A 138 5.94 10.56 -33.76
C PHE A 138 5.35 9.78 -32.58
N MET A 139 4.09 9.32 -32.70
CA MET A 139 3.45 8.47 -31.69
C MET A 139 4.21 7.15 -31.50
N ILE A 140 4.60 6.49 -32.59
CA ILE A 140 5.41 5.27 -32.56
C ILE A 140 6.77 5.56 -31.92
N ASN A 141 7.42 6.67 -32.28
CA ASN A 141 8.71 7.07 -31.73
C ASN A 141 8.67 7.31 -30.21
N ASP A 142 7.57 7.88 -29.70
CA ASP A 142 7.40 8.16 -28.29
C ASP A 142 6.99 6.93 -27.47
N LEU A 143 6.19 6.00 -28.02
CA LEU A 143 5.54 4.94 -27.23
C LEU A 143 5.96 3.49 -27.54
N HIS A 144 6.49 3.22 -28.73
CA HIS A 144 6.75 1.84 -29.18
C HIS A 144 8.20 1.62 -29.62
N ASP A 145 8.65 2.23 -30.72
CA ASP A 145 9.98 2.02 -31.30
C ASP A 145 10.58 3.32 -31.83
N ARG A 146 11.89 3.54 -31.61
CA ARG A 146 12.57 4.73 -32.11
C ARG A 146 12.66 4.73 -33.63
N ILE A 147 12.17 5.80 -34.23
CA ILE A 147 12.29 6.10 -35.64
C ILE A 147 13.57 6.89 -35.87
N SER A 148 14.28 6.60 -36.98
CA SER A 148 15.50 7.33 -37.31
C SER A 148 15.23 8.84 -37.46
N ILE A 149 16.14 9.68 -36.95
CA ILE A 149 15.98 11.13 -37.03
C ILE A 149 15.88 11.64 -38.47
N HIS A 150 16.55 10.97 -39.41
CA HIS A 150 16.45 11.27 -40.84
C HIS A 150 15.02 11.06 -41.37
N GLN A 151 14.37 9.95 -40.99
CA GLN A 151 13.00 9.66 -41.39
C GLN A 151 11.99 10.64 -40.76
N LEU A 152 12.19 11.01 -39.49
CA LEU A 152 11.38 12.04 -38.83
C LEU A 152 11.52 13.39 -39.54
N LYS A 153 12.75 13.84 -39.84
CA LYS A 153 13.01 15.08 -40.61
C LYS A 153 12.37 15.05 -42.00
N ALA A 154 12.52 13.94 -42.73
CA ALA A 154 11.90 13.78 -44.04
C ALA A 154 10.36 13.87 -43.97
N SER A 155 9.75 13.33 -42.93
CA SER A 155 8.29 13.32 -42.76
C SER A 155 7.69 14.70 -42.45
N ILE A 156 8.48 15.70 -42.07
CA ILE A 156 8.00 17.04 -41.67
C ILE A 156 8.40 18.13 -42.66
N ALA A 157 9.36 17.87 -43.55
CA ALA A 157 9.93 18.85 -44.48
C ALA A 157 8.89 19.52 -45.40
N TRP A 158 7.77 18.84 -45.66
CA TRP A 158 6.68 19.34 -46.50
C TRP A 158 5.82 20.42 -45.81
N GLN A 159 5.81 20.50 -44.47
CA GLN A 159 4.82 21.29 -43.73
C GLN A 159 4.97 22.79 -43.92
N ILE A 160 6.20 23.33 -43.82
CA ILE A 160 6.47 24.76 -43.99
C ILE A 160 6.14 25.22 -45.43
N PRO A 161 6.67 24.58 -46.50
CA PRO A 161 6.32 24.97 -47.87
C PRO A 161 4.82 24.84 -48.18
N ALA A 162 4.18 23.75 -47.73
CA ALA A 162 2.76 23.53 -47.97
C ALA A 162 1.89 24.58 -47.27
N PHE A 163 2.23 24.95 -46.03
CA PHE A 163 1.54 26.01 -45.29
C PHE A 163 1.51 27.32 -46.08
N TRP A 164 2.68 27.79 -46.53
CA TRP A 164 2.77 29.06 -47.27
C TRP A 164 2.10 28.99 -48.64
N GLY A 165 2.19 27.85 -49.33
CA GLY A 165 1.46 27.61 -50.59
C GLY A 165 -0.05 27.70 -50.42
N LEU A 166 -0.61 27.05 -49.38
CA LEU A 166 -2.04 27.10 -49.08
C LEU A 166 -2.51 28.52 -48.72
N MET A 167 -1.70 29.27 -47.98
CA MET A 167 -1.99 30.67 -47.65
C MET A 167 -2.04 31.56 -48.92
N GLN A 168 -1.15 31.32 -49.89
CA GLN A 168 -1.16 32.02 -51.18
C GLN A 168 -2.38 31.68 -52.04
N GLU A 169 -2.83 30.41 -52.03
CA GLU A 169 -4.06 29.97 -52.71
C GLU A 169 -5.36 30.38 -51.99
N GLY A 170 -5.27 30.98 -50.80
CA GLY A 170 -6.42 31.36 -49.97
C GLY A 170 -7.11 30.19 -49.25
N ARG A 171 -6.49 29.00 -49.22
CA ARG A 171 -7.01 27.77 -48.60
C ARG A 171 -6.69 27.72 -47.10
N VAL A 172 -7.21 28.70 -46.36
CA VAL A 172 -6.84 28.95 -44.96
C VAL A 172 -7.19 27.78 -44.02
N ARG A 173 -8.29 27.06 -44.24
CA ARG A 173 -8.69 25.91 -43.41
C ARG A 173 -7.64 24.78 -43.43
N GLU A 174 -7.10 24.48 -44.60
CA GLU A 174 -6.06 23.46 -44.76
C GLU A 174 -4.72 23.95 -44.20
N ALA A 175 -4.40 25.24 -44.38
CA ALA A 175 -3.24 25.86 -43.74
C ALA A 175 -3.32 25.78 -42.20
N LEU A 176 -4.50 25.99 -41.61
CA LEU A 176 -4.74 25.82 -40.17
C LEU A 176 -4.49 24.37 -39.72
N ALA A 177 -4.95 23.38 -40.47
CA ALA A 177 -4.70 21.97 -40.14
C ALA A 177 -3.20 21.62 -40.17
N VAL A 178 -2.44 22.15 -41.13
CA VAL A 178 -0.98 22.00 -41.19
C VAL A 178 -0.31 22.67 -39.99
N ALA A 179 -0.71 23.90 -39.65
CA ALA A 179 -0.19 24.63 -38.51
C ALA A 179 -0.49 23.90 -37.18
N GLN A 180 -1.72 23.41 -36.98
CA GLN A 180 -2.10 22.62 -35.81
C GLN A 180 -1.27 21.34 -35.67
N ASN A 181 -1.04 20.62 -36.77
CA ASN A 181 -0.17 19.45 -36.77
C ASN A 181 1.27 19.83 -36.37
N TYR A 182 1.83 20.88 -36.97
CA TYR A 182 3.17 21.38 -36.64
C TYR A 182 3.30 21.78 -35.16
N VAL A 183 2.31 22.49 -34.62
CA VAL A 183 2.23 22.86 -33.20
C VAL A 183 2.18 21.63 -32.31
N ARG A 184 1.34 20.64 -32.61
CA ARG A 184 1.26 19.39 -31.83
C ARG A 184 2.59 18.63 -31.84
N LEU A 185 3.22 18.51 -33.02
CA LEU A 185 4.50 17.81 -33.17
C LEU A 185 5.65 18.52 -32.45
N SER A 186 5.73 19.86 -32.55
CA SER A 186 6.75 20.65 -31.83
C SER A 186 6.66 20.52 -30.30
N ASN A 187 5.50 20.10 -29.80
CA ASN A 187 5.25 19.89 -28.37
C ASN A 187 5.53 18.45 -27.89
N THR A 188 5.90 17.52 -28.78
CA THR A 188 6.27 16.14 -28.40
C THR A 188 7.63 16.08 -27.72
N SER A 189 7.86 15.06 -26.88
CA SER A 189 9.17 14.75 -26.28
C SER A 189 10.25 14.59 -27.35
N THR A 190 9.89 13.95 -28.47
CA THR A 190 10.75 13.76 -29.63
C THR A 190 11.31 15.09 -30.17
N ALA A 191 10.47 16.11 -30.31
CA ALA A 191 10.89 17.42 -30.84
C ALA A 191 11.75 18.20 -29.84
N GLN A 192 11.47 18.09 -28.54
CA GLN A 192 12.21 18.78 -27.49
C GLN A 192 13.61 18.20 -27.23
N GLN A 193 13.77 16.87 -27.34
CA GLN A 193 15.01 16.19 -26.98
C GLN A 193 16.01 16.03 -28.14
N ASN A 194 15.55 16.03 -29.40
CA ASN A 194 16.38 15.63 -30.56
C ASN A 194 16.90 16.75 -31.46
N GLY A 195 16.87 18.02 -31.05
CA GLY A 195 17.47 19.10 -31.85
C GLY A 195 16.99 19.09 -33.31
N LEU A 196 15.67 18.92 -33.53
CA LEU A 196 15.06 19.11 -34.85
C LEU A 196 15.16 20.61 -35.18
N GLU A 197 16.33 21.07 -35.62
CA GLU A 197 16.66 22.48 -35.92
C GLU A 197 15.69 23.15 -36.91
N ASP A 198 15.00 22.33 -37.72
CA ASP A 198 13.98 22.72 -38.70
C ASP A 198 12.60 22.96 -38.05
N MET A 199 12.28 22.29 -36.93
CA MET A 199 11.07 22.56 -36.13
C MET A 199 11.30 23.72 -35.17
N ARG A 200 11.42 24.93 -35.70
CA ARG A 200 11.60 26.12 -34.85
C ARG A 200 10.26 26.54 -34.24
N PHE A 201 10.27 26.79 -32.93
CA PHE A 201 9.15 27.39 -32.21
C PHE A 201 8.74 28.74 -32.80
N SER A 202 9.70 29.53 -33.31
CA SER A 202 9.43 30.78 -34.04
C SER A 202 8.59 30.55 -35.29
N SER A 203 8.86 29.48 -36.04
CA SER A 203 8.10 29.14 -37.25
C SER A 203 6.67 28.69 -36.92
N ALA A 204 6.45 28.03 -35.77
CA ALA A 204 5.10 27.71 -35.30
C ALA A 204 4.30 28.99 -34.99
N ILE A 205 4.92 29.97 -34.33
CA ILE A 205 4.30 31.27 -34.05
C ILE A 205 3.99 32.02 -35.36
N GLU A 206 4.94 32.10 -36.28
CA GLU A 206 4.78 32.78 -37.57
C GLU A 206 3.61 32.21 -38.39
N MET A 207 3.48 30.88 -38.45
CA MET A 207 2.35 30.22 -39.13
C MET A 207 1.01 30.63 -38.50
N VAL A 208 0.92 30.57 -37.17
CA VAL A 208 -0.32 30.85 -36.45
C VAL A 208 -0.69 32.34 -36.55
N GLU A 209 0.27 33.26 -36.38
CA GLU A 209 0.06 34.70 -36.52
C GLU A 209 -0.37 35.08 -37.94
N SER A 210 0.18 34.42 -38.97
CA SER A 210 -0.22 34.63 -40.37
C SER A 210 -1.67 34.26 -40.66
N ILE A 211 -2.23 33.24 -39.97
CA ILE A 211 -3.65 32.88 -40.09
C ILE A 211 -4.53 33.96 -39.44
N ILE A 212 -4.12 34.47 -38.26
CA ILE A 212 -4.87 35.49 -37.51
C ILE A 212 -4.98 36.79 -38.34
N GLU A 213 -3.87 37.19 -38.98
CA GLU A 213 -3.78 38.42 -39.78
C GLU A 213 -4.42 38.28 -41.17
N SER A 214 -4.69 37.06 -41.64
CA SER A 214 -5.22 36.83 -42.98
C SER A 214 -6.61 37.44 -43.18
N PRO A 215 -6.85 38.18 -44.28
CA PRO A 215 -8.17 38.70 -44.63
C PRO A 215 -9.12 37.61 -45.12
N ASN A 216 -8.59 36.47 -45.59
CA ASN A 216 -9.38 35.35 -46.13
C ASN A 216 -9.79 34.33 -45.05
N ALA A 217 -9.32 34.50 -43.81
CA ALA A 217 -9.68 33.63 -42.69
C ALA A 217 -11.03 34.03 -42.09
N VAL A 218 -11.99 33.11 -42.05
CA VAL A 218 -13.26 33.34 -41.35
C VAL A 218 -13.04 33.42 -39.83
N PRO A 219 -13.92 34.10 -39.07
CA PRO A 219 -13.74 34.35 -37.64
C PRO A 219 -13.42 33.10 -36.80
N VAL A 220 -14.07 31.96 -37.09
CA VAL A 220 -13.84 30.71 -36.35
C VAL A 220 -12.41 30.15 -36.52
N TRP A 221 -11.82 30.27 -37.71
CA TRP A 221 -10.44 29.82 -37.97
C TRP A 221 -9.42 30.76 -37.31
N LYS A 222 -9.70 32.07 -37.31
CA LYS A 222 -8.87 33.04 -36.56
C LYS A 222 -8.88 32.73 -35.07
N ALA A 223 -10.06 32.46 -34.52
CA ALA A 223 -10.22 32.12 -33.11
C ALA A 223 -9.51 30.80 -32.76
N ALA A 224 -9.60 29.78 -33.63
CA ALA A 224 -8.86 28.52 -33.48
C ALA A 224 -7.33 28.73 -33.51
N ALA A 225 -6.83 29.57 -34.42
CA ALA A 225 -5.41 29.94 -34.48
C ALA A 225 -4.96 30.67 -33.21
N VAL A 226 -5.76 31.62 -32.69
CA VAL A 226 -5.49 32.25 -31.39
C VAL A 226 -5.39 31.22 -30.26
N GLY A 227 -6.24 30.19 -30.27
CA GLY A 227 -6.20 29.08 -29.30
C GLY A 227 -4.87 28.32 -29.29
N GLU A 228 -4.29 28.06 -30.48
CA GLU A 228 -2.98 27.43 -30.65
C GLU A 228 -1.84 28.37 -30.22
N LEU A 229 -1.93 29.66 -30.56
CA LEU A 229 -0.93 30.67 -30.15
C LEU A 229 -0.82 30.77 -28.63
N LEU A 230 -1.96 30.73 -27.94
CA LEU A 230 -2.04 30.71 -26.47
C LEU A 230 -1.42 29.44 -25.88
N HIS A 231 -1.56 28.28 -26.55
CA HIS A 231 -0.93 27.03 -26.12
C HIS A 231 0.60 27.10 -26.22
N LEU A 232 1.12 27.70 -27.29
CA LEU A 232 2.56 27.93 -27.48
C LEU A 232 3.16 28.89 -26.43
N ARG A 233 2.47 30.00 -26.13
CA ARG A 233 2.98 31.06 -25.23
C ARG A 233 3.05 30.68 -23.75
N ASN A 234 2.26 29.70 -23.29
CA ASN A 234 2.29 29.23 -21.89
C ASN A 234 3.63 28.56 -21.47
N LYS A 235 4.53 28.28 -22.41
CA LYS A 235 5.83 27.61 -22.15
C LYS A 235 7.03 28.58 -22.05
N VAL A 236 6.82 29.88 -22.21
CA VAL A 236 7.87 30.90 -22.12
C VAL A 236 7.64 31.75 -20.86
N ASN A 237 8.68 32.04 -20.09
CA ASN A 237 8.65 32.98 -18.95
C ASN A 237 8.39 34.46 -19.35
N GLU A 238 7.96 34.71 -20.60
CA GLU A 238 7.44 35.99 -21.12
C GLU A 238 6.35 35.66 -22.16
N PRO A 239 5.15 36.26 -22.04
CA PRO A 239 4.95 37.69 -22.29
C PRO A 239 4.12 38.40 -21.20
N GLY A 240 4.07 39.74 -21.22
CA GLY A 240 3.19 40.51 -20.33
C GLY A 240 1.74 40.04 -20.42
N TRP A 241 1.16 39.66 -19.28
CA TRP A 241 -0.21 39.13 -19.11
C TRP A 241 -1.28 39.89 -19.91
N GLU A 242 -1.07 41.18 -20.15
CA GLU A 242 -1.95 42.04 -20.97
C GLU A 242 -2.16 41.51 -22.39
N ARG A 243 -1.13 41.02 -23.09
CA ARG A 243 -1.29 40.55 -24.47
C ARG A 243 -2.04 39.22 -24.54
N VAL A 244 -1.84 38.34 -23.56
CA VAL A 244 -2.56 37.06 -23.45
C VAL A 244 -4.05 37.32 -23.20
N ASN A 245 -4.37 38.21 -22.26
CA ASN A 245 -5.75 38.58 -21.95
C ASN A 245 -6.46 39.23 -23.15
N CYS A 246 -5.78 40.09 -23.91
CA CYS A 246 -6.34 40.69 -25.12
C CYS A 246 -6.68 39.64 -26.19
N LEU A 247 -5.78 38.67 -26.42
CA LEU A 247 -5.98 37.58 -27.38
C LEU A 247 -7.13 36.66 -26.95
N GLU A 248 -7.22 36.31 -25.68
CA GLU A 248 -8.33 35.51 -25.13
C GLU A 248 -9.67 36.24 -25.28
N ALA A 249 -9.72 37.54 -24.97
CA ALA A 249 -10.93 38.34 -25.12
C ALA A 249 -11.39 38.46 -26.59
N GLU A 250 -10.44 38.54 -27.53
CA GLU A 250 -10.73 38.54 -28.96
C GLU A 250 -11.24 37.18 -29.43
N ALA A 251 -10.59 36.07 -29.04
CA ALA A 251 -11.04 34.72 -29.39
C ALA A 251 -12.45 34.42 -28.85
N ILE A 252 -12.75 34.80 -27.59
CA ILE A 252 -14.09 34.65 -27.01
C ILE A 252 -15.13 35.39 -27.86
N ARG A 253 -14.84 36.63 -28.26
CA ARG A 253 -15.76 37.45 -29.08
C ARG A 253 -16.04 36.78 -30.43
N LEU A 254 -15.01 36.27 -31.09
CA LEU A 254 -15.11 35.61 -32.40
C LEU A 254 -15.86 34.27 -32.31
N PHE A 255 -15.59 33.44 -31.28
CA PHE A 255 -16.34 32.20 -31.08
C PHE A 255 -17.81 32.43 -30.77
N GLN A 256 -18.12 33.49 -30.00
CA GLN A 256 -19.51 33.88 -29.70
C GLN A 256 -20.25 34.38 -30.95
N SER A 257 -19.60 35.16 -31.82
CA SER A 257 -20.24 35.65 -33.04
C SER A 257 -20.57 34.53 -34.03
N GLU A 258 -19.76 33.47 -34.07
CA GLU A 258 -19.97 32.30 -34.93
C GLU A 258 -20.84 31.21 -34.28
N GLY A 259 -21.22 31.38 -33.01
CA GLY A 259 -22.07 30.44 -32.29
C GLY A 259 -21.40 29.09 -32.00
N HIS A 260 -20.09 29.08 -31.73
CA HIS A 260 -19.36 27.85 -31.38
C HIS A 260 -19.87 27.27 -30.05
N THR A 261 -20.12 25.96 -30.01
CA THR A 261 -20.78 25.28 -28.88
C THR A 261 -19.97 25.23 -27.58
N HIS A 262 -18.66 24.97 -27.66
CA HIS A 262 -17.80 24.80 -26.48
C HIS A 262 -16.47 25.59 -26.46
N ALA A 263 -16.02 26.22 -27.55
CA ALA A 263 -14.69 26.86 -27.58
C ALA A 263 -14.49 28.00 -26.56
N VAL A 264 -15.56 28.71 -26.18
CA VAL A 264 -15.51 29.70 -25.09
C VAL A 264 -15.22 29.03 -23.75
N VAL A 265 -15.77 27.83 -23.55
CA VAL A 265 -15.57 27.00 -22.35
C VAL A 265 -14.14 26.47 -22.31
N ASP A 266 -13.56 26.09 -23.45
CA ASP A 266 -12.13 25.71 -23.54
C ASP A 266 -11.20 26.82 -23.02
N ILE A 267 -11.48 28.08 -23.38
CA ILE A 267 -10.70 29.25 -22.90
C ILE A 267 -10.92 29.48 -21.41
N ARG A 268 -12.17 29.47 -20.92
CA ARG A 268 -12.47 29.65 -19.49
C ARG A 268 -11.82 28.57 -18.62
N LEU A 269 -11.87 27.31 -19.07
CA LEU A 269 -11.24 26.22 -18.34
C LEU A 269 -9.72 26.37 -18.32
N ARG A 270 -9.11 26.85 -19.40
CA ARG A 270 -7.67 27.17 -19.43
C ARG A 270 -7.31 28.28 -18.43
N GLN A 271 -8.13 29.34 -18.35
CA GLN A 271 -7.95 30.40 -17.34
C GLN A 271 -8.06 29.84 -15.91
N ALA A 272 -9.05 28.97 -15.66
CA ALA A 272 -9.20 28.28 -14.38
C ALA A 272 -7.98 27.39 -14.07
N CYS A 273 -7.51 26.60 -15.04
CA CYS A 273 -6.34 25.75 -14.92
C CYS A 273 -5.06 26.55 -14.63
N ASN A 274 -4.87 27.71 -15.27
CA ASN A 274 -3.75 28.60 -15.01
C ASN A 274 -3.78 29.13 -13.57
N ARG A 275 -4.96 29.48 -13.04
CA ARG A 275 -5.12 29.91 -11.63
C ARG A 275 -4.79 28.78 -10.66
N VAL A 276 -5.24 27.56 -10.95
CA VAL A 276 -4.92 26.36 -10.16
C VAL A 276 -3.43 26.02 -10.21
N GLY A 277 -2.81 26.14 -11.37
CA GLY A 277 -1.38 25.90 -11.56
C GLY A 277 -0.47 26.89 -10.83
N GLN A 278 -0.94 28.12 -10.57
CA GLN A 278 -0.23 29.09 -9.73
C GLN A 278 -0.26 28.69 -8.24
N SER A 279 -1.39 28.18 -7.76
CA SER A 279 -1.56 27.68 -6.39
C SER A 279 -2.85 26.88 -6.27
N ILE A 280 -2.78 25.69 -5.66
CA ILE A 280 -3.97 24.86 -5.40
C ILE A 280 -4.98 25.58 -4.49
N LEU A 281 -4.51 26.51 -3.64
CA LEU A 281 -5.37 27.31 -2.76
C LEU A 281 -6.32 28.24 -3.52
N ASN A 282 -6.04 28.50 -4.81
CA ASN A 282 -6.94 29.26 -5.67
C ASN A 282 -8.17 28.45 -6.10
N LEU A 283 -8.23 27.15 -5.81
CA LEU A 283 -9.38 26.30 -6.06
C LEU A 283 -10.47 26.56 -5.01
N THR A 284 -11.21 27.66 -5.18
CA THR A 284 -12.35 27.99 -4.34
C THR A 284 -13.60 27.22 -4.76
N THR A 285 -14.60 27.16 -3.88
CA THR A 285 -15.91 26.55 -4.19
C THR A 285 -16.54 27.16 -5.44
N GLU A 286 -16.39 28.47 -5.65
CA GLU A 286 -16.89 29.16 -6.85
C GLU A 286 -16.16 28.72 -8.12
N LEU A 287 -14.83 28.57 -8.07
CA LEU A 287 -14.05 28.11 -9.21
C LEU A 287 -14.38 26.65 -9.55
N LEU A 288 -14.60 25.81 -8.53
CA LEU A 288 -15.04 24.43 -8.73
C LEU A 288 -16.41 24.35 -9.41
N GLN A 289 -17.37 25.20 -9.00
CA GLN A 289 -18.67 25.32 -9.66
C GLN A 289 -18.55 25.81 -11.10
N GLU A 290 -17.66 26.76 -11.37
CA GLU A 290 -17.37 27.23 -12.73
C GLU A 290 -16.87 26.07 -13.62
N ILE A 291 -15.93 25.27 -13.11
CA ILE A 291 -15.39 24.09 -13.83
C ILE A 291 -16.47 23.03 -14.05
N GLN A 292 -17.31 22.75 -13.05
CA GLN A 292 -18.45 21.84 -13.22
C GLN A 292 -19.43 22.35 -14.28
N GLY A 293 -19.72 23.65 -14.30
CA GLY A 293 -20.53 24.28 -15.35
C GLY A 293 -19.89 24.14 -16.73
N CYS A 294 -18.55 24.20 -16.83
CA CYS A 294 -17.82 23.93 -18.07
C CYS A 294 -18.02 22.49 -18.54
N PHE A 295 -17.92 21.50 -17.63
CA PHE A 295 -18.11 20.09 -17.95
C PHE A 295 -19.52 19.78 -18.48
N GLN A 296 -20.55 20.34 -17.85
CA GLN A 296 -21.95 20.19 -18.30
C GLN A 296 -22.17 20.70 -19.74
N VAL A 297 -21.44 21.73 -20.18
CA VAL A 297 -21.54 22.23 -21.56
C VAL A 297 -21.00 21.19 -22.54
N TYR A 298 -19.90 20.48 -22.24
CA TYR A 298 -19.42 19.43 -23.13
C TYR A 298 -20.39 18.25 -23.22
N GLU A 299 -20.95 17.82 -22.09
CA GLU A 299 -21.95 16.75 -22.04
C GLU A 299 -23.20 17.09 -22.85
N LYS A 300 -23.75 18.30 -22.66
CA LYS A 300 -24.95 18.76 -23.39
C LYS A 300 -24.74 18.82 -24.90
N ASN A 301 -23.53 19.15 -25.35
CA ASN A 301 -23.20 19.27 -26.77
C ASN A 301 -22.57 17.99 -27.35
N ASN A 302 -22.59 16.87 -26.62
CA ASN A 302 -22.03 15.58 -27.06
C ASN A 302 -20.60 15.70 -27.62
N ALA A 303 -19.72 16.36 -26.85
CA ALA A 303 -18.33 16.65 -27.20
C ALA A 303 -17.32 15.91 -26.29
N PRO A 304 -17.30 14.56 -26.30
CA PRO A 304 -16.46 13.77 -25.38
C PRO A 304 -14.95 13.93 -25.61
N GLY A 305 -14.51 14.22 -26.83
CA GLY A 305 -13.10 14.50 -27.15
C GLY A 305 -12.59 15.80 -26.50
N PRO A 306 -13.24 16.96 -26.75
CA PRO A 306 -12.97 18.20 -26.03
C PRO A 306 -13.07 18.05 -24.51
N TYR A 307 -14.07 17.30 -24.02
CA TYR A 307 -14.20 17.03 -22.59
C TYR A 307 -12.99 16.26 -22.04
N SER A 308 -12.56 15.20 -22.72
CA SER A 308 -11.38 14.41 -22.31
C SER A 308 -10.12 15.26 -22.26
N ARG A 309 -9.90 16.12 -23.28
CA ARG A 309 -8.79 17.09 -23.30
C ARG A 309 -8.85 18.10 -22.16
N ALA A 310 -10.05 18.58 -21.83
CA ALA A 310 -10.30 19.47 -20.71
C ALA A 310 -9.90 18.83 -19.37
N VAL A 311 -10.30 17.57 -19.14
CA VAL A 311 -9.93 16.80 -17.95
C VAL A 311 -8.42 16.57 -17.89
N THR A 312 -7.78 16.17 -19.00
CA THR A 312 -6.31 16.00 -19.07
C THR A 312 -5.57 17.31 -18.79
N LEU A 313 -6.05 18.44 -19.32
CA LEU A 313 -5.47 19.76 -19.05
C LEU A 313 -5.53 20.09 -17.55
N MET A 314 -6.67 19.85 -16.91
CA MET A 314 -6.83 20.08 -15.48
C MET A 314 -5.91 19.18 -14.66
N LEU A 315 -5.85 17.88 -14.98
CA LEU A 315 -4.93 16.93 -14.35
C LEU A 315 -3.47 17.36 -14.47
N SER A 316 -3.07 17.92 -15.62
CA SER A 316 -1.71 18.44 -15.85
C SER A 316 -1.41 19.77 -15.14
N SER A 317 -2.45 20.53 -14.80
CA SER A 317 -2.34 21.87 -14.21
C SER A 317 -2.29 21.83 -12.68
N ILE A 318 -2.83 20.78 -12.05
CA ILE A 318 -2.67 20.55 -10.62
C ILE A 318 -1.17 20.26 -10.36
N PRO A 319 -0.51 20.93 -9.40
CA PRO A 319 0.89 20.64 -9.06
C PRO A 319 1.09 19.18 -8.60
N PRO A 320 2.23 18.53 -8.95
CA PRO A 320 2.55 17.19 -8.45
C PRO A 320 2.54 17.17 -6.91
N GLY A 321 2.02 16.10 -6.29
CA GLY A 321 1.95 16.01 -4.84
C GLY A 321 0.75 16.70 -4.17
N GLN A 322 -0.18 17.29 -4.94
CA GLN A 322 -1.33 18.03 -4.41
C GLN A 322 -2.65 17.63 -5.07
N GLY A 323 -3.77 17.90 -4.36
CA GLY A 323 -5.13 17.73 -4.87
C GLY A 323 -5.49 16.28 -5.20
N PHE A 324 -5.05 15.33 -4.38
CA PHE A 324 -5.19 13.89 -4.64
C PHE A 324 -6.65 13.48 -4.93
N ASP A 325 -7.59 13.79 -4.04
CA ASP A 325 -9.00 13.42 -4.19
C ASP A 325 -9.63 14.00 -5.47
N LEU A 326 -9.24 15.23 -5.81
CA LEU A 326 -9.66 15.87 -7.05
C LEU A 326 -9.09 15.15 -8.27
N ARG A 327 -7.82 14.71 -8.23
CA ARG A 327 -7.21 13.93 -9.31
C ARG A 327 -7.90 12.58 -9.50
N VAL A 328 -8.22 11.90 -8.39
CA VAL A 328 -8.98 10.63 -8.42
C VAL A 328 -10.34 10.85 -9.08
N SER A 329 -11.07 11.88 -8.65
CA SER A 329 -12.38 12.23 -9.24
C SER A 329 -12.29 12.54 -10.74
N LEU A 330 -11.28 13.31 -11.15
CA LEU A 330 -11.03 13.64 -12.56
C LEU A 330 -10.63 12.39 -13.38
N LEU A 331 -9.92 11.45 -12.78
CA LEU A 331 -9.58 10.17 -13.41
C LEU A 331 -10.80 9.29 -13.63
N ASP A 332 -11.73 9.27 -12.68
CA ASP A 332 -12.98 8.52 -12.83
C ASP A 332 -13.81 9.09 -13.97
N ILE A 333 -13.90 10.42 -14.06
CA ILE A 333 -14.53 11.11 -15.20
C ILE A 333 -13.80 10.72 -16.51
N TYR A 334 -12.47 10.79 -16.54
CA TYR A 334 -11.71 10.43 -17.72
C TYR A 334 -11.93 8.96 -18.12
N SER A 335 -12.00 8.03 -17.17
CA SER A 335 -12.25 6.62 -17.46
C SER A 335 -13.61 6.42 -18.12
N GLN A 336 -14.65 7.08 -17.62
CA GLN A 336 -15.98 7.04 -18.23
C GLN A 336 -15.97 7.63 -19.65
N LEU A 337 -15.24 8.73 -19.85
CA LEU A 337 -15.07 9.32 -21.18
C LEU A 337 -14.24 8.42 -22.11
N SER A 338 -13.23 7.72 -21.61
CA SER A 338 -12.44 6.75 -22.38
C SER A 338 -13.31 5.61 -22.89
N ASP A 339 -14.27 5.12 -22.09
CA ASP A 339 -15.20 4.07 -22.51
C ASP A 339 -16.13 4.55 -23.64
N ILE A 340 -16.54 5.83 -23.60
CA ILE A 340 -17.38 6.46 -24.63
C ILE A 340 -16.58 6.73 -25.91
N THR A 341 -15.37 7.29 -25.78
CA THR A 341 -14.50 7.67 -26.91
C THR A 341 -13.84 6.46 -27.57
N GLY A 342 -13.58 5.41 -26.79
CA GLY A 342 -12.79 4.23 -27.20
C GLY A 342 -11.29 4.51 -27.28
N ALA A 343 -10.76 5.47 -26.53
CA ALA A 343 -9.35 5.88 -26.54
C ALA A 343 -8.46 5.06 -25.59
N GLU A 344 -8.39 3.74 -25.79
CA GLU A 344 -7.75 2.80 -24.86
C GLU A 344 -6.27 3.11 -24.58
N LEU A 345 -5.48 3.45 -25.62
CA LEU A 345 -4.06 3.78 -25.44
C LEU A 345 -3.85 5.05 -24.61
N GLU A 346 -4.66 6.08 -24.85
CA GLU A 346 -4.56 7.35 -24.11
C GLU A 346 -4.90 7.14 -22.63
N HIS A 347 -5.91 6.31 -22.35
CA HIS A 347 -6.29 5.91 -20.99
C HIS A 347 -5.18 5.17 -20.26
N VAL A 348 -4.55 4.20 -20.93
CA VAL A 348 -3.41 3.47 -20.38
C VAL A 348 -2.24 4.41 -20.08
N VAL A 349 -1.86 5.27 -21.03
CA VAL A 349 -0.75 6.23 -20.84
C VAL A 349 -1.06 7.20 -19.70
N LEU A 350 -2.30 7.68 -19.60
CA LEU A 350 -2.74 8.56 -18.53
C LEU A 350 -2.66 7.84 -17.17
N LYS A 351 -3.20 6.62 -17.06
CA LYS A 351 -3.12 5.80 -15.85
C LYS A 351 -1.68 5.58 -15.39
N VAL A 352 -0.76 5.25 -16.29
CA VAL A 352 0.66 5.07 -15.94
C VAL A 352 1.29 6.36 -15.40
N ARG A 353 1.01 7.51 -16.02
CA ARG A 353 1.45 8.82 -15.49
C ARG A 353 0.88 9.10 -14.10
N HIS A 354 -0.35 8.69 -13.84
CA HIS A 354 -0.95 8.81 -12.51
C HIS A 354 -0.36 7.88 -11.48
N LEU A 355 -0.05 6.64 -11.83
CA LEU A 355 0.65 5.73 -10.91
C LEU A 355 2.00 6.30 -10.48
N SER A 356 2.73 6.94 -11.40
CA SER A 356 3.98 7.65 -11.05
C SER A 356 3.75 8.79 -10.05
N ASN A 357 2.63 9.51 -10.14
CA ASN A 357 2.26 10.56 -9.18
C ASN A 357 1.72 10.00 -7.87
N TRP A 358 0.99 8.89 -7.89
CA TRP A 358 0.56 8.20 -6.67
C TRP A 358 1.78 7.72 -5.90
N LEU A 359 2.81 7.24 -6.59
CA LEU A 359 4.03 6.78 -5.96
C LEU A 359 4.80 7.89 -5.23
N SER A 360 4.64 9.17 -5.61
CA SER A 360 5.20 10.27 -4.82
C SER A 360 4.52 10.44 -3.45
N HIS A 361 3.33 9.84 -3.28
CA HIS A 361 2.60 9.70 -2.03
C HIS A 361 2.78 8.25 -1.55
N SER A 362 3.88 8.02 -0.85
CA SER A 362 4.41 6.72 -0.38
C SER A 362 3.37 5.76 0.24
N THR A 363 2.27 6.30 0.78
CA THR A 363 1.07 5.66 1.32
C THR A 363 0.41 4.64 0.41
N ARG A 364 0.53 4.80 -0.91
CA ARG A 364 -0.23 4.00 -1.90
C ARG A 364 0.59 2.98 -2.65
N SER A 365 1.81 2.68 -2.21
CA SER A 365 2.74 1.76 -2.90
C SER A 365 2.10 0.38 -3.20
N SER A 366 1.34 -0.19 -2.27
CA SER A 366 0.61 -1.46 -2.49
C SER A 366 -0.47 -1.33 -3.57
N GLN A 367 -1.20 -0.22 -3.60
CA GLN A 367 -2.23 0.05 -4.62
C GLN A 367 -1.60 0.30 -5.99
N VAL A 368 -0.46 0.98 -6.01
CA VAL A 368 0.34 1.21 -7.23
C VAL A 368 0.81 -0.11 -7.81
N ILE A 369 1.31 -1.05 -6.99
CA ILE A 369 1.75 -2.38 -7.45
C ILE A 369 0.60 -3.14 -8.11
N GLU A 370 -0.56 -3.23 -7.46
CA GLU A 370 -1.70 -3.96 -8.02
C GLU A 370 -2.22 -3.31 -9.31
N SER A 371 -2.32 -1.97 -9.32
CA SER A 371 -2.75 -1.23 -10.50
C SER A 371 -1.77 -1.40 -11.66
N ALA A 372 -0.47 -1.28 -11.38
CA ALA A 372 0.58 -1.44 -12.38
C ALA A 372 0.56 -2.86 -12.99
N ARG A 373 0.38 -3.90 -12.16
CA ARG A 373 0.22 -5.29 -12.63
C ARG A 373 -1.01 -5.47 -13.51
N SER A 374 -2.15 -4.90 -13.13
CA SER A 374 -3.37 -4.99 -13.96
C SER A 374 -3.18 -4.36 -15.34
N ILE A 375 -2.50 -3.22 -15.41
CA ILE A 375 -2.19 -2.57 -16.70
C ILE A 375 -1.14 -3.40 -17.47
N ASP A 376 -0.19 -4.05 -16.79
CA ASP A 376 0.77 -4.93 -17.43
C ASP A 376 0.08 -6.12 -18.11
N GLU A 377 -0.97 -6.67 -17.51
CA GLU A 377 -1.72 -7.81 -18.07
C GLU A 377 -2.59 -7.42 -19.28
N LEU A 378 -3.06 -6.18 -19.36
CA LEU A 378 -3.89 -5.67 -20.46
C LEU A 378 -3.12 -5.44 -21.77
N ILE A 379 -1.82 -5.16 -21.70
CA ILE A 379 -0.99 -4.80 -22.85
C ILE A 379 -0.16 -6.03 -23.27
N ASP A 380 -0.14 -6.38 -24.55
CA ASP A 380 0.72 -7.47 -25.06
C ASP A 380 2.21 -7.19 -24.75
N VAL A 381 2.97 -8.24 -24.41
CA VAL A 381 4.38 -8.22 -24.03
C VAL A 381 5.28 -7.53 -25.07
N ARG A 382 4.90 -7.51 -26.35
CA ARG A 382 5.70 -6.89 -27.43
C ARG A 382 5.18 -5.53 -27.91
N ASP A 383 4.10 -5.03 -27.33
CA ASP A 383 3.46 -3.79 -27.74
C ASP A 383 3.62 -2.67 -26.69
N CYS A 384 3.57 -1.41 -27.11
CA CYS A 384 3.76 -0.23 -26.24
C CYS A 384 4.98 -0.31 -25.29
N ARG A 385 6.19 -0.57 -25.81
CA ARG A 385 7.42 -0.81 -25.02
C ARG A 385 7.69 0.26 -23.96
N TRP A 386 7.46 1.53 -24.29
CA TRP A 386 7.67 2.62 -23.33
C TRP A 386 6.77 2.48 -22.11
N VAL A 387 5.49 2.17 -22.33
CA VAL A 387 4.47 1.98 -21.30
C VAL A 387 4.82 0.75 -20.43
N LYS A 388 5.18 -0.35 -21.07
CA LYS A 388 5.62 -1.59 -20.40
C LYS A 388 6.84 -1.36 -19.50
N GLY A 389 7.82 -0.62 -19.97
CA GLY A 389 8.99 -0.25 -19.16
C GLY A 389 8.61 0.67 -18.00
N MET A 390 7.72 1.65 -18.22
CA MET A 390 7.27 2.55 -17.16
C MET A 390 6.52 1.83 -16.05
N ILE A 391 5.63 0.90 -16.41
CA ILE A 391 4.91 0.03 -15.46
C ILE A 391 5.91 -0.75 -14.61
N ALA A 392 6.91 -1.38 -15.23
CA ALA A 392 7.93 -2.14 -14.51
C ALA A 392 8.77 -1.25 -13.58
N ASN A 393 9.15 -0.06 -14.03
CA ASN A 393 9.92 0.90 -13.25
C ASN A 393 9.15 1.44 -12.04
N ILE A 394 7.88 1.82 -12.23
CA ILE A 394 6.98 2.27 -11.15
C ILE A 394 6.76 1.14 -10.14
N THR A 395 6.53 -0.09 -10.62
CA THR A 395 6.34 -1.28 -9.77
C THR A 395 7.59 -1.56 -8.93
N SER A 396 8.77 -1.49 -9.53
CA SER A 396 10.05 -1.64 -8.82
C SER A 396 10.22 -0.61 -7.70
N ASN A 397 9.94 0.66 -7.99
CA ASN A 397 10.06 1.73 -7.01
C ASN A 397 9.02 1.57 -5.88
N ALA A 398 7.80 1.14 -6.17
CA ALA A 398 6.80 0.79 -5.16
C ALA A 398 7.27 -0.35 -4.24
N TYR A 399 7.90 -1.39 -4.77
CA TYR A 399 8.50 -2.45 -3.95
C TYR A 399 9.68 -1.95 -3.09
N ASN A 400 10.50 -1.05 -3.63
CA ASN A 400 11.58 -0.40 -2.87
C ASN A 400 11.05 0.39 -1.66
N LEU A 401 9.94 1.12 -1.82
CA LEU A 401 9.29 1.85 -0.71
C LEU A 401 8.70 0.91 0.35
N LEU A 402 8.37 -0.32 -0.02
CA LEU A 402 7.86 -1.38 0.88
C LEU A 402 8.98 -2.25 1.49
N ASP A 403 10.24 -1.91 1.25
CA ASP A 403 11.41 -2.67 1.72
C ASP A 403 11.49 -4.12 1.21
N ASP A 404 10.99 -4.35 -0.01
CA ASP A 404 11.02 -5.64 -0.69
C ASP A 404 12.05 -5.63 -1.82
N GLY A 405 13.33 -5.74 -1.43
CA GLY A 405 14.46 -5.64 -2.35
C GLY A 405 14.49 -6.73 -3.44
N ASP A 406 13.90 -7.91 -3.20
CA ASP A 406 13.87 -9.01 -4.16
C ASP A 406 12.92 -8.70 -5.33
N ASN A 407 11.66 -8.38 -5.03
CA ASN A 407 10.69 -7.99 -6.07
C ASN A 407 11.11 -6.67 -6.74
N ALA A 408 11.63 -5.71 -5.97
CA ALA A 408 12.12 -4.46 -6.54
C ALA A 408 13.21 -4.69 -7.59
N LEU A 409 14.14 -5.61 -7.33
CA LEU A 409 15.25 -5.92 -8.24
C LEU A 409 14.77 -6.64 -9.52
N GLU A 410 13.83 -7.57 -9.39
CA GLU A 410 13.25 -8.28 -10.54
C GLU A 410 12.55 -7.32 -11.49
N TRP A 411 11.67 -6.47 -10.97
CA TRP A 411 10.95 -5.47 -11.77
C TRP A 411 11.87 -4.40 -12.36
N ALA A 412 12.92 -3.97 -11.63
CA ALA A 412 13.90 -3.02 -12.14
C ALA A 412 14.65 -3.58 -13.36
N LYS A 413 15.10 -4.84 -13.28
CA LYS A 413 15.76 -5.52 -14.40
C LYS A 413 14.80 -5.69 -15.58
N SER A 414 13.54 -6.03 -15.32
CA SER A 414 12.54 -6.11 -16.37
C SER A 414 12.32 -4.75 -17.06
N ALA A 415 12.36 -3.63 -16.33
CA ALA A 415 12.28 -2.30 -16.94
C ALA A 415 13.49 -2.02 -17.86
N VAL A 416 14.71 -2.35 -17.41
CA VAL A 416 15.94 -2.25 -18.23
C VAL A 416 15.82 -3.07 -19.51
N ASP A 417 15.34 -4.32 -19.42
CA ASP A 417 15.20 -5.22 -20.57
C ASP A 417 14.12 -4.75 -21.55
N ARG A 418 12.98 -4.26 -21.04
CA ARG A 418 11.84 -3.77 -21.85
C ARG A 418 12.19 -2.53 -22.65
N TRP A 419 12.94 -1.58 -22.05
CA TRP A 419 13.40 -0.38 -22.75
C TRP A 419 14.60 -0.63 -23.65
N GLY A 420 15.53 -1.49 -23.22
CA GLY A 420 16.74 -1.84 -23.94
C GLY A 420 17.51 -0.61 -24.44
N GLU A 421 18.21 -0.78 -25.57
CA GLU A 421 18.94 0.32 -26.22
C GLU A 421 18.05 1.31 -27.00
N VAL A 422 16.74 1.03 -27.06
CA VAL A 422 15.75 1.82 -27.80
C VAL A 422 15.38 3.07 -27.00
N PHE A 423 15.16 2.94 -25.69
CA PHE A 423 14.80 4.04 -24.79
C PHE A 423 15.93 4.30 -23.79
N ARG A 424 17.06 4.84 -24.29
CA ARG A 424 18.31 4.97 -23.50
C ARG A 424 18.18 5.83 -22.24
N LEU A 425 17.45 6.94 -22.32
CA LEU A 425 17.21 7.84 -21.18
C LEU A 425 16.43 7.13 -20.08
N GLU A 426 15.33 6.46 -20.44
CA GLU A 426 14.51 5.70 -19.51
C GLU A 426 15.26 4.48 -18.94
N ARG A 427 16.03 3.77 -19.78
CA ARG A 427 16.93 2.68 -19.36
C ARG A 427 17.93 3.17 -18.31
N ALA A 428 18.57 4.32 -18.54
CA ALA A 428 19.53 4.91 -17.61
C ALA A 428 18.89 5.25 -16.26
N GLY A 429 17.61 5.66 -16.26
CA GLY A 429 16.82 5.81 -15.03
C GLY A 429 16.50 4.48 -14.35
N ALA A 430 16.10 3.44 -15.09
CA ALA A 430 15.86 2.11 -14.52
C ALA A 430 17.10 1.49 -13.87
N THR A 431 18.30 1.73 -14.40
CA THR A 431 19.53 1.22 -13.77
C THR A 431 19.81 1.87 -12.41
N LEU A 432 19.28 3.08 -12.14
CA LEU A 432 19.27 3.65 -10.79
C LEU A 432 18.35 2.84 -9.86
N MET A 433 17.16 2.42 -10.33
CA MET A 433 16.25 1.57 -9.55
C MET A 433 16.85 0.21 -9.25
N VAL A 434 17.62 -0.38 -10.19
CA VAL A 434 18.40 -1.60 -9.96
C VAL A 434 19.39 -1.39 -8.82
N LEU A 435 20.16 -0.29 -8.84
CA LEU A 435 21.12 0.03 -7.78
C LEU A 435 20.43 0.19 -6.41
N LEU A 436 19.33 0.93 -6.34
CA LEU A 436 18.56 1.10 -5.10
C LEU A 436 18.01 -0.23 -4.57
N ALA A 437 17.49 -1.09 -5.46
CA ALA A 437 16.98 -2.41 -5.07
C ALA A 437 18.11 -3.35 -4.57
N MET A 438 19.29 -3.32 -5.20
CA MET A 438 20.47 -4.05 -4.72
C MET A 438 20.88 -3.59 -3.32
N LEU A 439 20.90 -2.28 -3.07
CA LEU A 439 21.22 -1.73 -1.75
C LEU A 439 20.16 -2.07 -0.70
N ASN A 440 18.89 -2.04 -1.08
CA ASN A 440 17.78 -2.44 -0.21
C ASN A 440 17.93 -3.91 0.22
N LYS A 441 18.12 -4.81 -0.75
CA LYS A 441 18.38 -6.24 -0.50
C LYS A 441 19.59 -6.50 0.42
N CYS A 442 20.56 -5.58 0.45
CA CYS A 442 21.75 -5.67 1.27
C CYS A 442 21.64 -5.00 2.65
N ARG A 443 20.46 -4.54 3.07
CA ARG A 443 20.22 -3.99 4.42
C ARG A 443 20.64 -5.04 5.46
N GLY A 444 21.73 -4.77 6.19
CA GLY A 444 22.39 -5.73 7.09
C GLY A 444 23.90 -5.96 6.85
N LEU A 445 24.56 -5.18 5.99
CA LEU A 445 26.03 -5.13 5.83
C LEU A 445 26.73 -6.49 5.62
N ARG A 446 26.25 -7.31 4.69
CA ARG A 446 27.07 -8.41 4.17
C ARG A 446 28.05 -7.88 3.11
N PRO A 447 29.39 -8.01 3.29
CA PRO A 447 30.38 -7.45 2.37
C PRO A 447 30.24 -7.80 0.87
N PRO A 448 29.88 -9.03 0.46
CA PRO A 448 29.85 -9.37 -0.97
C PRO A 448 28.78 -8.61 -1.76
N GLY A 449 27.56 -8.47 -1.23
CA GLY A 449 26.47 -7.79 -1.93
C GLY A 449 26.69 -6.29 -2.11
N VAL A 450 27.35 -5.63 -1.14
CA VAL A 450 27.72 -4.21 -1.27
C VAL A 450 28.78 -3.99 -2.35
N ARG A 451 29.75 -4.91 -2.48
CA ARG A 451 30.76 -4.84 -3.56
C ARG A 451 30.11 -5.00 -4.93
N GLU A 452 29.19 -5.96 -5.09
CA GLU A 452 28.45 -6.13 -6.35
C GLU A 452 27.67 -4.87 -6.75
N ALA A 453 27.06 -4.17 -5.79
CA ALA A 453 26.34 -2.92 -6.05
C ALA A 453 27.27 -1.78 -6.47
N ILE A 454 28.46 -1.66 -5.85
CA ILE A 454 29.49 -0.70 -6.24
C ILE A 454 29.98 -1.00 -7.67
N ASP A 455 30.36 -2.25 -7.95
CA ASP A 455 30.87 -2.66 -9.26
C ASP A 455 29.82 -2.44 -10.37
N PHE A 456 28.54 -2.67 -10.05
CA PHE A 456 27.44 -2.36 -10.96
C PHE A 456 27.32 -0.85 -11.21
N ALA A 457 27.30 -0.03 -10.16
CA ALA A 457 27.18 1.41 -10.28
C ALA A 457 28.36 2.03 -11.06
N GLU A 458 29.60 1.62 -10.79
CA GLU A 458 30.80 2.15 -11.46
C GLU A 458 30.81 1.83 -12.97
N ARG A 459 30.37 0.62 -13.35
CA ARG A 459 30.20 0.25 -14.77
C ARG A 459 29.15 1.12 -15.45
N GLU A 460 28.00 1.29 -14.82
CA GLU A 460 26.90 2.10 -15.36
C GLU A 460 27.25 3.59 -15.41
N ILE A 461 27.94 4.13 -14.41
CA ILE A 461 28.44 5.51 -14.41
C ILE A 461 29.39 5.73 -15.60
N SER A 462 30.37 4.84 -15.77
CA SER A 462 31.33 4.93 -16.89
C SER A 462 30.63 4.87 -18.25
N HIS A 463 29.63 3.99 -18.38
CA HIS A 463 28.82 3.87 -19.59
C HIS A 463 28.03 5.15 -19.88
N HIS A 464 27.30 5.69 -18.90
CA HIS A 464 26.51 6.92 -19.06
C HIS A 464 27.37 8.14 -19.36
N LEU A 465 28.55 8.28 -18.74
CA LEU A 465 29.50 9.34 -19.06
C LEU A 465 30.00 9.23 -20.51
N GLY A 466 30.29 8.01 -20.98
CA GLY A 466 30.66 7.75 -22.38
C GLY A 466 29.56 8.12 -23.38
N GLU A 467 28.29 8.05 -22.99
CA GLU A 467 27.14 8.45 -23.81
C GLU A 467 26.71 9.92 -23.62
N GLY A 468 27.36 10.67 -22.71
CA GLY A 468 26.98 12.05 -22.37
C GLY A 468 25.69 12.17 -21.55
N LEU A 469 25.26 11.10 -20.88
CA LEU A 469 24.09 11.06 -19.99
C LEU A 469 24.49 11.48 -18.56
N PHE A 470 24.96 12.72 -18.41
CA PHE A 470 25.54 13.24 -17.16
C PHE A 470 24.59 13.20 -15.96
N LEU A 471 23.28 13.43 -16.16
CA LEU A 471 22.29 13.37 -15.07
C LEU A 471 22.19 11.96 -14.46
N ALA A 472 22.06 10.93 -15.30
CA ALA A 472 21.95 9.55 -14.85
C ALA A 472 23.23 9.03 -14.18
N ALA A 473 24.40 9.55 -14.58
CA ALA A 473 25.67 9.30 -13.92
C ALA A 473 25.72 9.99 -12.54
N PHE A 474 25.31 11.27 -12.48
CA PHE A 474 25.26 12.06 -11.26
C PHE A 474 24.38 11.41 -10.18
N GLU A 475 23.18 10.96 -10.53
CA GLU A 475 22.24 10.33 -9.58
C GLU A 475 22.83 9.05 -8.96
N LYS A 476 23.54 8.23 -9.74
CA LYS A 476 24.20 7.01 -9.25
C LYS A 476 25.38 7.34 -8.33
N MET A 477 26.17 8.35 -8.69
CA MET A 477 27.25 8.86 -7.83
C MET A 477 26.68 9.37 -6.50
N ALA A 478 25.58 10.10 -6.52
CA ALA A 478 24.92 10.60 -5.32
C ALA A 478 24.46 9.46 -4.40
N VAL A 479 23.91 8.37 -4.97
CA VAL A 479 23.53 7.16 -4.21
C VAL A 479 24.76 6.49 -3.58
N LEU A 480 25.86 6.32 -4.32
CA LEU A 480 27.10 5.74 -3.79
C LEU A 480 27.68 6.59 -2.65
N ALA A 481 27.78 7.91 -2.86
CA ALA A 481 28.27 8.85 -1.87
C ALA A 481 27.41 8.81 -0.59
N GLY A 482 26.10 9.04 -0.72
CA GLY A 482 25.19 9.17 0.42
C GLY A 482 24.90 7.86 1.15
N SER A 483 24.83 6.72 0.44
CA SER A 483 24.38 5.44 1.03
C SER A 483 25.52 4.51 1.42
N ILE A 484 26.71 4.66 0.83
CA ILE A 484 27.83 3.73 1.02
C ILE A 484 29.06 4.43 1.59
N PHE A 485 29.57 5.47 0.93
CA PHE A 485 30.88 6.04 1.25
C PHE A 485 30.83 6.93 2.50
N LEU A 486 29.94 7.92 2.52
CA LEU A 486 29.86 8.89 3.62
C LEU A 486 29.49 8.25 4.97
N PRO A 487 28.48 7.35 5.07
CA PRO A 487 28.15 6.71 6.34
C PRO A 487 29.28 5.86 6.93
N LYS A 488 30.24 5.42 6.11
CA LYS A 488 31.39 4.60 6.51
C LYS A 488 32.68 5.41 6.70
N GLY A 489 32.66 6.71 6.48
CA GLY A 489 33.86 7.55 6.48
C GLY A 489 34.88 7.13 5.40
N ASP A 490 34.42 6.60 4.27
CA ASP A 490 35.29 6.14 3.18
C ASP A 490 35.85 7.35 2.41
N GLU A 491 37.18 7.39 2.20
CA GLU A 491 37.88 8.48 1.50
C GLU A 491 37.37 8.68 0.07
N ARG A 492 36.84 7.62 -0.57
CA ARG A 492 36.21 7.69 -1.90
C ARG A 492 35.01 8.63 -1.95
N GLY A 493 34.42 8.95 -0.80
CA GLY A 493 33.33 9.94 -0.69
C GLY A 493 33.73 11.30 -1.25
N GLY A 494 34.93 11.81 -0.91
CA GLY A 494 35.40 13.11 -1.41
C GLY A 494 35.59 13.11 -2.93
N THR A 495 36.31 12.11 -3.46
CA THR A 495 36.53 11.95 -4.90
C THR A 495 35.23 11.82 -5.69
N CYS A 496 34.22 11.16 -5.12
CA CYS A 496 32.90 11.05 -5.71
C CYS A 496 32.20 12.42 -5.82
N LEU A 497 32.31 13.27 -4.79
CA LEU A 497 31.73 14.62 -4.82
C LEU A 497 32.41 15.53 -5.85
N ASP A 498 33.73 15.42 -6.02
CA ASP A 498 34.46 16.16 -7.05
C ASP A 498 34.01 15.74 -8.46
N SER A 499 33.84 14.44 -8.69
CA SER A 499 33.33 13.87 -9.95
C SER A 499 31.88 14.32 -10.24
N MET A 500 31.06 14.45 -9.20
CA MET A 500 29.70 15.00 -9.30
C MET A 500 29.70 16.48 -9.70
N GLU A 501 30.64 17.28 -9.18
CA GLU A 501 30.78 18.68 -9.57
C GLU A 501 31.20 18.82 -11.04
N GLU A 502 32.10 17.98 -11.54
CA GLU A 502 32.46 17.92 -12.95
C GLU A 502 31.24 17.56 -13.84
N CYS A 503 30.42 16.60 -13.41
CA CYS A 503 29.18 16.27 -14.12
C CYS A 503 28.22 17.46 -14.17
N LEU A 504 28.07 18.19 -13.05
CA LEU A 504 27.21 19.36 -12.96
C LEU A 504 27.65 20.50 -13.88
N GLN A 505 28.96 20.69 -14.09
CA GLN A 505 29.51 21.67 -15.03
C GLN A 505 29.18 21.32 -16.49
N ASN A 506 29.07 20.03 -16.82
CA ASN A 506 28.77 19.53 -18.17
C ASN A 506 27.26 19.34 -18.45
N LEU A 507 26.41 19.39 -17.43
CA LEU A 507 24.94 19.25 -17.50
C LEU A 507 24.16 20.35 -18.30
N PRO A 508 24.52 21.66 -18.30
CA PRO A 508 23.63 22.75 -18.70
C PRO A 508 23.20 22.77 -20.17
N GLY A 509 23.87 22.05 -21.06
CA GLY A 509 23.59 22.08 -22.50
C GLY A 509 22.28 21.41 -22.91
N LYS A 510 21.72 20.52 -22.08
CA LYS A 510 20.48 19.75 -22.38
C LYS A 510 19.52 19.62 -21.19
N ALA A 511 19.94 19.99 -19.98
CA ALA A 511 19.13 19.87 -18.77
C ALA A 511 18.28 21.13 -18.51
N THR A 512 17.14 20.92 -17.86
CA THR A 512 16.26 22.00 -17.38
C THR A 512 16.90 22.76 -16.20
N PRO A 513 16.52 24.02 -15.96
CA PRO A 513 16.96 24.76 -14.78
C PRO A 513 16.65 24.04 -13.46
N ASP A 514 15.53 23.30 -13.40
CA ASP A 514 15.11 22.55 -12.22
C ASP A 514 16.03 21.36 -11.96
N GLU A 515 16.42 20.60 -13.00
CA GLU A 515 17.40 19.50 -12.88
C GLU A 515 18.78 19.99 -12.42
N VAL A 516 19.25 21.13 -12.96
CA VAL A 516 20.51 21.75 -12.55
C VAL A 516 20.45 22.18 -11.07
N ASN A 517 19.36 22.81 -10.66
CA ASN A 517 19.17 23.21 -9.26
C ASN A 517 19.05 22.01 -8.32
N TYR A 518 18.38 20.93 -8.75
CA TYR A 518 18.27 19.69 -7.99
C TYR A 518 19.64 19.04 -7.76
N CYS A 519 20.46 18.90 -8.81
CA CYS A 519 21.81 18.36 -8.70
C CYS A 519 22.68 19.23 -7.77
N ARG A 520 22.62 20.56 -7.91
CA ARG A 520 23.35 21.48 -7.04
C ARG A 520 22.92 21.34 -5.57
N ALA A 521 21.62 21.20 -5.31
CA ALA A 521 21.10 20.97 -3.98
C ALA A 521 21.63 19.67 -3.36
N GLN A 522 21.61 18.58 -4.12
CA GLN A 522 22.09 17.27 -3.66
C GLN A 522 23.59 17.28 -3.37
N LEU A 523 24.39 17.96 -4.20
CA LEU A 523 25.84 18.13 -3.96
C LEU A 523 26.10 18.89 -2.65
N HIS A 524 25.39 20.00 -2.40
CA HIS A 524 25.51 20.74 -1.14
C HIS A 524 25.07 19.90 0.07
N GLN A 525 23.99 19.13 -0.04
CA GLN A 525 23.54 18.24 1.02
C GLN A 525 24.62 17.21 1.39
N LEU A 526 25.23 16.56 0.38
CA LEU A 526 26.29 15.58 0.60
C LEU A 526 27.57 16.22 1.16
N ARG A 527 27.92 17.45 0.75
CA ARG A 527 29.00 18.25 1.36
C ARG A 527 28.72 18.62 2.82
N GLY A 528 27.45 18.83 3.18
CA GLY A 528 27.08 18.95 4.59
C GLY A 528 27.26 17.62 5.35
N GLN A 529 26.93 16.50 4.72
CA GLN A 529 27.02 15.18 5.35
C GLN A 529 28.47 14.70 5.58
N ILE A 530 29.39 14.96 4.65
CA ILE A 530 30.81 14.55 4.83
C ILE A 530 31.47 15.21 6.05
N LEU A 531 30.97 16.37 6.46
CA LEU A 531 31.41 17.10 7.65
C LEU A 531 30.79 16.58 8.96
N MET A 532 30.02 15.47 8.93
CA MET A 532 29.37 14.90 10.14
C MET A 532 30.30 14.03 11.02
N GLY A 533 31.62 14.01 10.77
CA GLY A 533 32.59 13.23 11.56
C GLY A 533 33.92 13.92 11.88
N THR A 534 34.09 15.18 11.49
CA THR A 534 35.32 15.97 11.74
C THR A 534 35.30 16.63 13.12
N GLU A 535 36.47 16.86 13.73
CA GLU A 535 36.59 17.49 15.05
C GLU A 535 35.76 18.79 15.15
N LEU A 536 35.16 19.03 16.33
CA LEU A 536 34.16 20.09 16.58
C LEU A 536 34.75 21.50 16.66
N GLU A 537 35.54 21.88 15.66
CA GLU A 537 35.91 23.27 15.47
C GLU A 537 34.69 24.09 15.03
N HIS A 538 34.63 25.35 15.48
CA HIS A 538 33.48 26.22 15.24
C HIS A 538 33.29 26.51 13.74
N GLU A 539 34.39 26.72 13.01
CA GLU A 539 34.40 27.01 11.56
C GLU A 539 33.82 25.87 10.72
N VAL A 540 34.15 24.62 11.07
CA VAL A 540 33.64 23.42 10.39
C VAL A 540 32.13 23.25 10.62
N THR A 541 31.65 23.61 11.82
CA THR A 541 30.22 23.56 12.16
C THR A 541 29.42 24.60 11.36
N ASP A 542 29.96 25.81 11.19
CA ASP A 542 29.30 26.87 10.43
C ASP A 542 29.26 26.56 8.93
N SER A 543 30.37 26.08 8.36
CA SER A 543 30.43 25.65 6.96
C SER A 543 29.45 24.50 6.65
N ARG A 544 29.36 23.52 7.55
CA ARG A 544 28.36 22.43 7.45
C ARG A 544 26.93 22.95 7.41
N ASN A 545 26.59 23.89 8.30
CA ASN A 545 25.25 24.46 8.35
C ASN A 545 24.93 25.29 7.09
N GLU A 546 25.91 26.04 6.58
CA GLU A 546 25.77 26.82 5.34
C GLU A 546 25.44 25.91 4.14
N HIS A 547 26.11 24.77 4.02
CA HIS A 547 25.81 23.79 2.97
C HIS A 547 24.37 23.26 3.05
N PHE A 548 23.83 22.98 4.24
CA PHE A 548 22.43 22.57 4.37
C PHE A 548 21.44 23.69 4.02
N GLU A 549 21.71 24.96 4.39
CA GLU A 549 20.86 26.09 3.99
C GLU A 549 20.88 26.30 2.47
N GLN A 550 22.05 26.17 1.84
CA GLN A 550 22.20 26.21 0.38
C GLN A 550 21.43 25.08 -0.30
N ALA A 551 21.53 23.84 0.22
CA ALA A 551 20.80 22.70 -0.29
C ALA A 551 19.28 22.94 -0.28
N VAL A 552 18.73 23.40 0.85
CA VAL A 552 17.30 23.73 0.97
C VAL A 552 16.89 24.82 -0.01
N ALA A 553 17.68 25.89 -0.14
CA ALA A 553 17.39 26.97 -1.07
C ALA A 553 17.35 26.50 -2.52
N PHE A 554 18.27 25.61 -2.93
CA PHE A 554 18.28 25.05 -4.28
C PHE A 554 17.19 24.02 -4.53
N TYR A 555 16.84 23.16 -3.55
CA TYR A 555 15.68 22.26 -3.69
C TYR A 555 14.37 23.03 -3.85
N MET A 556 14.19 24.14 -3.12
CA MET A 556 13.03 25.01 -3.29
C MET A 556 13.01 25.68 -4.67
N LYS A 557 14.18 26.11 -5.19
CA LYS A 557 14.30 26.62 -6.58
C LYS A 557 13.96 25.54 -7.62
N ALA A 558 14.32 24.28 -7.35
CA ALA A 558 13.97 23.11 -8.17
C ALA A 558 12.53 22.63 -7.95
N ARG A 559 11.70 23.36 -7.18
CA ARG A 559 10.31 23.01 -6.85
C ARG A 559 10.15 21.61 -6.22
N ASN A 560 11.14 21.18 -5.44
CA ASN A 560 11.15 19.89 -4.75
C ASN A 560 11.09 20.07 -3.22
N PRO A 561 9.90 20.33 -2.64
CA PRO A 561 9.76 20.54 -1.20
C PRO A 561 10.04 19.28 -0.37
N VAL A 562 9.84 18.09 -0.94
CA VAL A 562 10.14 16.81 -0.28
C VAL A 562 11.63 16.71 0.03
N SER A 563 12.50 16.89 -0.98
CA SER A 563 13.95 16.85 -0.77
C SER A 563 14.45 17.98 0.12
N ALA A 564 13.82 19.17 0.06
CA ALA A 564 14.11 20.26 0.99
C ALA A 564 13.80 19.88 2.45
N ALA A 565 12.67 19.24 2.70
CA ALA A 565 12.30 18.74 4.03
C ALA A 565 13.25 17.61 4.50
N CYS A 566 13.64 16.67 3.63
CA CYS A 566 14.66 15.67 3.95
C CYS A 566 15.99 16.32 4.36
N ALA A 567 16.44 17.36 3.64
CA ALA A 567 17.65 18.09 3.97
C ALA A 567 17.57 18.75 5.35
N ARG A 568 16.39 19.23 5.77
CA ARG A 568 16.15 19.78 7.13
C ARG A 568 16.25 18.70 8.21
N GLN A 569 15.75 17.48 7.96
CA GLN A 569 15.91 16.37 8.89
C GLN A 569 17.38 15.97 9.05
N ILE A 570 18.13 15.89 7.95
CA ILE A 570 19.57 15.61 7.97
C ILE A 570 20.32 16.71 8.73
N GLN A 571 19.98 17.98 8.49
CA GLN A 571 20.54 19.13 9.21
C GLN A 571 20.25 19.05 10.73
N ALA A 572 19.04 18.64 11.13
CA ALA A 572 18.67 18.46 12.54
C ALA A 572 19.52 17.37 13.22
N ASN A 573 19.77 16.24 12.54
CA ASN A 573 20.66 15.19 13.01
C ASN A 573 22.12 15.67 13.11
N ALA A 574 22.60 16.45 12.14
CA ALA A 574 23.93 17.06 12.17
C ALA A 574 24.10 18.02 13.36
N LEU A 575 23.09 18.84 13.67
CA LEU A 575 23.11 19.71 14.84
C LEU A 575 23.06 18.93 16.15
N TYR A 576 22.40 17.77 16.15
CA TYR A 576 22.35 16.90 17.33
C TYR A 576 23.73 16.33 17.69
N THR A 577 24.58 15.99 16.71
CA THR A 577 25.95 15.57 17.01
C THR A 577 26.76 16.69 17.66
N THR A 578 26.54 17.95 17.25
CA THR A 578 27.11 19.13 17.91
C THR A 578 26.59 19.28 19.35
N PHE A 579 25.30 19.00 19.60
CA PHE A 579 24.75 18.99 20.94
C PHE A 579 25.41 17.94 21.83
N GLN A 580 25.62 16.72 21.33
CA GLN A 580 26.22 15.61 22.09
C GLN A 580 27.66 15.90 22.53
N ALA A 581 28.42 16.60 21.70
CA ALA A 581 29.81 16.91 21.99
C ALA A 581 30.03 18.15 22.87
N ARG A 582 29.01 19.01 23.02
CA ARG A 582 29.12 20.24 23.78
C ARG A 582 28.86 20.00 25.27
N VAL A 583 29.80 20.45 26.11
CA VAL A 583 29.66 20.42 27.58
C VAL A 583 29.82 21.86 28.11
N PRO A 584 28.81 22.47 28.75
CA PRO A 584 27.48 21.92 29.09
C PRO A 584 26.51 21.84 27.88
N PRO A 585 25.47 21.00 27.97
CA PRO A 585 24.46 20.86 26.92
C PRO A 585 23.70 22.18 26.68
N SER A 586 23.41 22.48 25.41
CA SER A 586 22.85 23.76 24.99
C SER A 586 21.39 23.62 24.53
N TRP A 587 20.47 24.30 25.22
CA TRP A 587 19.05 24.33 24.83
C TRP A 587 18.84 24.92 23.44
N SER A 588 19.58 25.97 23.05
CA SER A 588 19.39 26.62 21.75
C SER A 588 19.69 25.67 20.58
N VAL A 589 20.69 24.80 20.71
CA VAL A 589 21.01 23.79 19.68
C VAL A 589 19.89 22.76 19.58
N LEU A 590 19.44 22.23 20.72
CA LEU A 590 18.39 21.20 20.73
C LEU A 590 17.03 21.74 20.28
N ARG A 591 16.69 22.98 20.67
CA ARG A 591 15.51 23.71 20.16
C ARG A 591 15.57 23.84 18.64
N ARG A 592 16.75 24.14 18.07
CA ARG A 592 16.91 24.22 16.61
C ARG A 592 16.69 22.86 15.93
N CYS A 593 17.13 21.75 16.52
CA CYS A 593 16.83 20.41 16.01
C CYS A 593 15.31 20.14 15.95
N ILE A 594 14.58 20.54 17.00
CA ILE A 594 13.11 20.44 17.07
C ILE A 594 12.47 21.27 15.95
N GLU A 595 12.84 22.56 15.83
CA GLU A 595 12.29 23.47 14.81
C GLU A 595 12.49 22.94 13.38
N LEU A 596 13.69 22.45 13.05
CA LEU A 596 13.98 21.92 11.72
C LEU A 596 13.18 20.66 11.40
N SER A 597 13.02 19.77 12.38
CA SER A 597 12.23 18.54 12.22
C SER A 597 10.74 18.84 12.12
N ASP A 598 10.27 19.88 12.80
CA ASP A 598 8.88 20.33 12.75
C ASP A 598 8.54 20.97 11.39
N ILE A 599 9.44 21.80 10.84
CA ILE A 599 9.30 22.32 9.46
C ILE A 599 9.19 21.18 8.45
N ALA A 600 10.06 20.17 8.55
CA ALA A 600 10.00 19.02 7.66
C ALA A 600 8.68 18.25 7.81
N LYS A 601 8.22 18.05 9.06
CA LYS A 601 6.96 17.38 9.39
C LYS A 601 5.77 18.11 8.77
N ASP A 602 5.68 19.44 8.90
CA ASP A 602 4.59 20.24 8.34
C ASP A 602 4.57 20.19 6.80
N VAL A 603 5.74 20.16 6.16
CA VAL A 603 5.84 19.98 4.71
C VAL A 603 5.34 18.60 4.29
N PHE A 604 5.71 17.53 4.99
CA PHE A 604 5.23 16.18 4.67
C PHE A 604 3.74 16.00 4.94
N GLU A 605 3.21 16.63 5.98
CA GLU A 605 1.77 16.68 6.28
C GLU A 605 0.99 17.39 5.17
N ALA A 606 1.47 18.55 4.70
CA ALA A 606 0.85 19.27 3.59
C ALA A 606 0.88 18.53 2.24
N LEU A 607 1.80 17.57 2.09
CA LEU A 607 1.98 16.75 0.89
C LEU A 607 1.39 15.34 1.04
N ASP A 608 0.72 15.03 2.15
CA ASP A 608 0.17 13.70 2.46
C ASP A 608 1.22 12.56 2.30
N ASN A 609 2.46 12.82 2.70
CA ASN A 609 3.55 11.84 2.64
C ASN A 609 3.72 11.16 4.01
N THR A 610 2.88 10.17 4.32
CA THR A 610 2.86 9.52 5.65
C THR A 610 4.18 8.84 6.03
N LEU A 611 4.93 8.29 5.05
CA LEU A 611 6.26 7.70 5.26
C LEU A 611 7.19 8.70 5.94
N MET A 612 7.35 9.85 5.30
CA MET A 612 8.28 10.88 5.73
C MET A 612 7.72 11.66 6.94
N LEU A 613 6.40 11.80 7.02
CA LEU A 613 5.71 12.37 8.18
C LEU A 613 5.99 11.56 9.45
N ALA A 614 5.82 10.24 9.41
CA ALA A 614 6.09 9.36 10.53
C ALA A 614 7.56 9.44 10.98
N GLU A 615 8.50 9.46 10.02
CA GLU A 615 9.92 9.63 10.31
C GLU A 615 10.23 10.99 10.95
N SER A 616 9.65 12.08 10.44
CA SER A 616 9.87 13.42 10.98
C SER A 616 9.24 13.60 12.36
N ALA A 617 8.05 13.06 12.57
CA ALA A 617 7.39 13.06 13.87
C ALA A 617 8.22 12.28 14.90
N ARG A 618 8.81 11.14 14.51
CA ARG A 618 9.72 10.36 15.35
C ARG A 618 10.98 11.13 15.74
N LEU A 619 11.63 11.82 14.79
CA LEU A 619 12.78 12.68 15.08
C LEU A 619 12.43 13.82 16.02
N CYS A 620 11.28 14.48 15.80
CA CYS A 620 10.79 15.53 16.69
C CYS A 620 10.53 14.99 18.11
N GLY A 621 9.86 13.84 18.24
CA GLY A 621 9.64 13.15 19.51
C GLY A 621 10.94 12.77 20.21
N PHE A 622 11.95 12.31 19.47
CA PHE A 622 13.29 12.03 19.99
C PHE A 622 13.97 13.26 20.58
N PHE A 623 13.98 14.39 19.85
CA PHE A 623 14.61 15.62 20.34
C PHE A 623 13.88 16.21 21.54
N GLN A 624 12.55 16.13 21.57
CA GLN A 624 11.73 16.54 22.72
C GLN A 624 11.99 15.66 23.96
N PHE A 625 12.10 14.34 23.78
CA PHE A 625 12.51 13.44 24.86
C PHE A 625 13.91 13.79 25.40
N LYS A 626 14.87 14.09 24.51
CA LYS A 626 16.20 14.53 24.94
C LYS A 626 16.15 15.85 25.69
N ALA A 627 15.31 16.79 25.25
CA ALA A 627 15.12 18.06 25.94
C ALA A 627 14.57 17.87 27.35
N TRP A 628 13.61 16.96 27.51
CA TRP A 628 13.05 16.57 28.80
C TRP A 628 14.11 15.93 29.71
N SER A 629 14.94 15.02 29.18
CA SER A 629 15.99 14.35 29.97
C SER A 629 17.05 15.30 30.54
N HIS A 630 17.18 16.50 29.98
CA HIS A 630 18.06 17.58 30.47
C HIS A 630 17.31 18.68 31.24
N GLY A 631 16.00 18.53 31.47
CA GLY A 631 15.17 19.49 32.22
C GLY A 631 14.78 20.75 31.43
N PHE A 632 14.90 20.76 30.11
CA PHE A 632 14.55 21.93 29.29
C PHE A 632 13.05 22.05 28.97
N VAL A 633 12.31 20.94 28.97
CA VAL A 633 10.85 20.89 28.70
C VAL A 633 10.16 19.94 29.69
N SER A 634 8.83 20.06 29.81
CA SER A 634 8.03 19.18 30.66
C SER A 634 7.80 17.79 30.05
N GLY A 635 7.52 16.79 30.91
CA GLY A 635 7.10 15.46 30.47
C GLY A 635 5.86 15.50 29.57
N ASP A 636 4.90 16.40 29.82
CA ASP A 636 3.72 16.58 28.95
C ASP A 636 4.10 16.91 27.50
N THR A 637 5.09 17.79 27.32
CA THR A 637 5.55 18.21 25.99
C THR A 637 6.24 17.06 25.25
N ALA A 638 7.06 16.30 25.97
CA ALA A 638 7.73 15.12 25.43
C ALA A 638 6.72 14.02 25.06
N LEU A 639 5.79 13.69 25.97
CA LEU A 639 4.76 12.67 25.74
C LEU A 639 3.82 13.05 24.61
N ALA A 640 3.40 14.31 24.49
CA ALA A 640 2.57 14.78 23.38
C ALA A 640 3.28 14.61 22.03
N SER A 641 4.58 14.89 21.97
CA SER A 641 5.38 14.76 20.75
C SER A 641 5.60 13.28 20.38
N LEU A 642 5.88 12.42 21.37
CA LEU A 642 5.98 10.98 21.18
C LEU A 642 4.65 10.36 20.74
N ARG A 643 3.50 10.85 21.27
CA ARG A 643 2.17 10.39 20.89
C ARG A 643 1.83 10.75 19.43
N LYS A 644 2.22 11.94 18.96
CA LYS A 644 2.12 12.30 17.54
C LYS A 644 2.96 11.38 16.64
N ALA A 645 4.17 11.02 17.09
CA ALA A 645 5.02 10.08 16.36
C ALA A 645 4.41 8.67 16.29
N ASP A 646 3.80 8.19 17.38
CA ASP A 646 3.09 6.91 17.40
C ASP A 646 1.89 6.92 16.46
N GLN A 647 1.08 7.99 16.49
CA GLN A 647 -0.10 8.14 15.64
C GLN A 647 0.27 8.14 14.15
N ALA A 648 1.25 8.95 13.73
CA ALA A 648 1.71 8.96 12.34
C ALA A 648 2.25 7.59 11.89
N SER A 649 2.89 6.85 12.80
CA SER A 649 3.35 5.48 12.53
C SER A 649 2.21 4.47 12.46
N ALA A 650 1.15 4.66 13.25
CA ALA A 650 -0.06 3.83 13.20
C ALA A 650 -0.84 4.03 11.90
N GLU A 651 -0.98 5.28 11.43
CA GLU A 651 -1.58 5.61 10.13
C GLU A 651 -0.83 4.92 8.98
N ARG A 652 0.52 5.01 8.97
CA ARG A 652 1.35 4.27 8.02
C ARG A 652 1.17 2.75 8.11
N ARG A 653 1.01 2.19 9.31
CA ARG A 653 0.79 0.74 9.51
C ARG A 653 -0.58 0.30 8.97
N ALA A 654 -1.63 1.10 9.18
CA ALA A 654 -2.98 0.78 8.73
C ALA A 654 -3.06 0.59 7.21
N GLU A 655 -2.21 1.26 6.44
CA GLU A 655 -2.16 1.16 4.97
C GLU A 655 -1.54 -0.16 4.46
N VAL A 656 -0.64 -0.76 5.23
CA VAL A 656 -0.04 -2.07 4.91
C VAL A 656 -1.09 -3.20 4.98
N SER A 657 -2.24 -2.95 5.61
CA SER A 657 -3.37 -3.89 5.77
C SER A 657 -4.18 -4.19 4.50
N ILE A 658 -3.90 -3.52 3.37
CA ILE A 658 -4.69 -3.63 2.13
C ILE A 658 -4.38 -4.94 1.35
N LEU A 659 -3.35 -5.69 1.76
CA LEU A 659 -2.94 -6.96 1.14
C LEU A 659 -3.57 -8.18 1.85
N ALA A 660 -3.51 -9.36 1.22
CA ALA A 660 -4.07 -10.62 1.75
C ALA A 660 -3.63 -10.89 3.22
N SER A 661 -4.49 -11.56 4.01
CA SER A 661 -4.41 -11.62 5.49
C SER A 661 -3.03 -11.99 6.04
N PHE A 662 -2.41 -13.05 5.54
CA PHE A 662 -1.07 -13.48 5.99
C PHE A 662 0.05 -12.51 5.59
N GLU A 663 0.01 -12.01 4.34
CA GLU A 663 1.02 -11.09 3.81
C GLU A 663 0.95 -9.72 4.52
N ALA A 664 -0.26 -9.28 4.88
CA ALA A 664 -0.46 -8.08 5.70
C ALA A 664 0.16 -8.23 7.10
N VAL A 665 -0.01 -9.36 7.79
CA VAL A 665 0.61 -9.60 9.12
C VAL A 665 2.13 -9.57 9.03
N SER A 666 2.70 -10.33 8.10
CA SER A 666 4.15 -10.45 7.94
C SER A 666 4.79 -9.11 7.60
N ARG A 667 4.16 -8.32 6.72
CA ARG A 667 4.64 -6.98 6.35
C ARG A 667 4.53 -5.98 7.50
N LYS A 668 3.47 -6.03 8.31
CA LYS A 668 3.33 -5.20 9.52
C LYS A 668 4.40 -5.51 10.57
N GLN A 669 4.74 -6.77 10.75
CA GLN A 669 5.85 -7.16 11.65
C GLN A 669 7.19 -6.59 11.14
N LYS A 670 7.50 -6.74 9.86
CA LYS A 670 8.68 -6.12 9.25
C LYS A 670 8.68 -4.59 9.40
N PHE A 671 7.52 -3.95 9.30
CA PHE A 671 7.37 -2.52 9.52
C PHE A 671 7.70 -2.13 10.97
N VAL A 672 7.20 -2.84 11.98
CA VAL A 672 7.53 -2.57 13.39
C VAL A 672 9.03 -2.72 13.65
N MET A 673 9.65 -3.77 13.10
CA MET A 673 11.11 -4.01 13.21
C MET A 673 11.97 -2.88 12.61
N THR A 674 11.50 -2.22 11.55
CA THR A 674 12.29 -1.25 10.76
C THR A 674 11.97 0.22 11.05
N SER A 675 10.85 0.49 11.72
CA SER A 675 10.32 1.85 11.91
C SER A 675 10.83 2.58 13.16
N GLY A 676 11.53 1.89 14.07
CA GLY A 676 12.02 2.47 15.33
C GLY A 676 10.88 2.90 16.27
N ILE A 677 9.69 2.31 16.13
CA ILE A 677 8.53 2.56 16.99
C ILE A 677 8.80 2.12 18.44
N GLU A 678 9.53 1.02 18.62
CA GLU A 678 9.95 0.52 19.93
C GLU A 678 10.74 1.58 20.72
N ASP A 679 11.62 2.33 20.05
CA ASP A 679 12.36 3.43 20.68
C ASP A 679 11.43 4.54 21.18
N THR A 680 10.37 4.85 20.42
CA THR A 680 9.36 5.84 20.82
C THR A 680 8.64 5.39 22.08
N HIS A 681 8.24 4.12 22.14
CA HIS A 681 7.56 3.56 23.31
C HIS A 681 8.46 3.50 24.52
N ALA A 682 9.68 2.98 24.37
CA ALA A 682 10.66 2.92 25.45
C ALA A 682 10.93 4.30 26.06
N ARG A 683 11.02 5.34 25.22
CA ARG A 683 11.16 6.74 25.67
C ARG A 683 9.94 7.23 26.43
N ALA A 684 8.74 6.96 25.93
CA ALA A 684 7.50 7.36 26.59
C ALA A 684 7.35 6.68 27.96
N LEU A 685 7.60 5.37 28.02
CA LEU A 685 7.58 4.59 29.25
C LEU A 685 8.58 5.12 30.28
N ALA A 686 9.79 5.50 29.86
CA ALA A 686 10.78 6.12 30.74
C ALA A 686 10.30 7.46 31.32
N VAL A 687 9.65 8.31 30.52
CA VAL A 687 9.06 9.58 31.00
C VAL A 687 7.97 9.30 32.05
N CYS A 688 7.05 8.38 31.74
CA CYS A 688 5.95 8.04 32.62
C CYS A 688 6.43 7.45 33.96
N GLN A 689 7.44 6.56 33.92
CA GLN A 689 8.01 5.96 35.12
C GLN A 689 8.69 7.01 36.01
N LEU A 690 9.54 7.87 35.43
CA LEU A 690 10.32 8.85 36.19
C LEU A 690 9.49 10.00 36.76
N GLU A 691 8.39 10.39 36.09
CA GLU A 691 7.46 11.40 36.60
C GLU A 691 6.28 10.84 37.41
N GLY A 692 6.18 9.51 37.58
CA GLY A 692 5.12 8.89 38.37
C GLY A 692 3.73 8.85 37.69
N ARG A 693 3.67 8.91 36.35
CA ARG A 693 2.43 8.98 35.56
C ARG A 693 1.89 7.57 35.24
N MET A 694 1.32 6.89 36.22
CA MET A 694 0.94 5.46 36.09
C MET A 694 -0.18 5.19 35.06
N ALA A 695 -1.12 6.12 34.89
CA ALA A 695 -2.18 5.98 33.88
C ALA A 695 -1.61 6.10 32.45
N ASP A 696 -0.77 7.12 32.20
CA ASP A 696 -0.09 7.26 30.91
C ASP A 696 0.84 6.07 30.64
N LEU A 697 1.53 5.55 31.66
CA LEU A 697 2.38 4.36 31.55
C LEU A 697 1.56 3.17 31.04
N TRP A 698 0.39 2.92 31.64
CA TRP A 698 -0.50 1.84 31.23
C TRP A 698 -0.92 1.98 29.77
N ASP A 699 -1.38 3.16 29.37
CA ASP A 699 -1.79 3.42 27.99
C ASP A 699 -0.62 3.16 27.02
N TRP A 700 0.59 3.59 27.35
CA TRP A 700 1.78 3.32 26.54
C TRP A 700 2.18 1.84 26.49
N ILE A 701 2.00 1.08 27.58
CA ILE A 701 2.20 -0.38 27.58
C ILE A 701 1.20 -1.05 26.64
N GLN A 702 -0.08 -0.71 26.74
CA GLN A 702 -1.11 -1.30 25.87
C GLN A 702 -0.93 -0.86 24.41
N CYS A 703 -0.47 0.37 24.18
CA CYS A 703 -0.02 0.79 22.87
C CYS A 703 1.20 -0.03 22.41
N ALA A 704 2.15 -0.42 23.25
CA ALA A 704 3.33 -1.15 22.79
C ALA A 704 3.05 -2.59 22.35
N LYS A 705 1.90 -3.18 22.71
CA LYS A 705 1.63 -4.62 22.60
C LYS A 705 0.76 -5.06 21.43
N ALA A 706 1.20 -6.11 20.72
CA ALA A 706 0.48 -6.95 19.75
C ALA A 706 -0.59 -6.21 18.92
N ARG A 707 -0.15 -5.26 18.09
CA ARG A 707 -1.00 -4.43 17.23
C ARG A 707 -1.39 -5.12 15.92
N SER A 708 -0.50 -5.89 15.29
CA SER A 708 -0.74 -6.60 14.02
C SER A 708 -1.81 -7.69 14.18
N VAL A 709 -1.82 -8.38 15.33
CA VAL A 709 -2.85 -9.37 15.67
C VAL A 709 -4.20 -8.69 15.91
N GLY A 710 -4.21 -7.60 16.69
CA GLY A 710 -5.39 -6.75 16.86
C GLY A 710 -5.95 -6.29 15.51
N ASP A 711 -5.08 -5.78 14.63
CA ASP A 711 -5.43 -5.34 13.27
C ASP A 711 -6.17 -6.40 12.44
N GLN A 712 -5.75 -7.66 12.51
CA GLN A 712 -6.36 -8.77 11.76
C GLN A 712 -7.67 -9.25 12.36
N LEU A 713 -7.76 -9.32 13.69
CA LEU A 713 -8.95 -9.76 14.41
C LEU A 713 -10.17 -8.88 14.09
N THR A 714 -9.91 -7.65 13.65
CA THR A 714 -10.92 -6.64 13.42
C THR A 714 -11.53 -6.68 12.01
N ASN A 715 -10.83 -7.21 11.01
CA ASN A 715 -11.38 -7.45 9.66
C ASN A 715 -12.51 -8.51 9.65
N GLN A 716 -12.69 -9.24 10.74
CA GLN A 716 -13.74 -10.26 10.92
C GLN A 716 -14.74 -9.89 12.04
N PHE A 717 -14.76 -8.65 12.52
CA PHE A 717 -15.67 -8.24 13.59
C PHE A 717 -17.08 -8.00 13.05
N PRO A 718 -18.10 -8.80 13.39
CA PRO A 718 -19.48 -8.32 13.34
C PRO A 718 -19.62 -7.19 14.36
N ILE A 719 -20.11 -6.03 13.91
CA ILE A 719 -20.44 -4.89 14.77
C ILE A 719 -21.35 -5.40 15.90
N GLN A 720 -21.07 -4.98 17.14
CA GLN A 720 -21.84 -5.33 18.34
C GLN A 720 -23.35 -5.27 18.05
N ALA A 721 -24.15 -6.29 18.40
CA ALA A 721 -25.58 -6.32 18.02
C ALA A 721 -26.34 -5.04 18.43
N THR A 722 -26.04 -4.45 19.58
CA THR A 722 -26.61 -3.17 20.03
C THR A 722 -26.14 -1.96 19.21
N LEU A 723 -24.85 -1.87 18.88
CA LEU A 723 -24.32 -0.80 18.04
C LEU A 723 -24.83 -0.94 16.60
N ASN A 724 -24.93 -2.18 16.11
CA ASN A 724 -25.50 -2.49 14.81
C ASN A 724 -27.00 -2.20 14.79
N ASP A 725 -27.76 -2.51 15.85
CA ASP A 725 -29.18 -2.15 15.96
C ASP A 725 -29.37 -0.63 15.92
N ASP A 726 -28.52 0.13 16.59
CA ASP A 726 -28.57 1.60 16.57
C ASP A 726 -28.14 2.20 15.22
N ILE A 727 -27.15 1.60 14.54
CA ILE A 727 -26.76 1.96 13.17
C ILE A 727 -27.88 1.62 12.18
N MET A 728 -28.50 0.45 12.32
CA MET A 728 -29.55 -0.06 11.43
C MET A 728 -30.91 0.64 11.63
N ARG A 729 -31.09 1.36 12.76
CA ARG A 729 -32.26 2.23 13.01
C ARG A 729 -32.21 3.53 12.20
N ASP A 730 -31.02 4.00 11.82
CA ASP A 730 -30.85 5.18 10.99
C ASP A 730 -30.78 4.80 9.51
N PRO A 731 -31.71 5.26 8.65
CA PRO A 731 -31.79 4.84 7.26
C PRO A 731 -30.60 5.31 6.40
N GLU A 732 -29.95 6.43 6.73
CA GLU A 732 -28.77 6.89 5.99
C GLU A 732 -27.53 6.08 6.39
N MET A 733 -27.34 5.82 7.68
CA MET A 733 -26.21 5.01 8.14
C MET A 733 -26.33 3.56 7.65
N LYS A 734 -27.54 3.00 7.65
CA LYS A 734 -27.83 1.69 7.08
C LYS A 734 -27.47 1.61 5.60
N ALA A 735 -27.87 2.60 4.79
CA ALA A 735 -27.57 2.62 3.37
C ALA A 735 -26.05 2.64 3.10
N LEU A 736 -25.29 3.41 3.88
CA LEU A 736 -23.83 3.45 3.76
C LEU A 736 -23.18 2.10 4.13
N CYS A 737 -23.67 1.40 5.15
CA CYS A 737 -23.18 0.06 5.49
C CYS A 737 -23.51 -0.98 4.40
N GLU A 738 -24.72 -0.94 3.84
CA GLU A 738 -25.12 -1.83 2.74
C GLU A 738 -24.31 -1.56 1.46
N GLU A 739 -24.01 -0.29 1.17
CA GLU A 739 -23.15 0.13 0.06
C GLU A 739 -21.71 -0.35 0.27
N GLU A 740 -21.17 -0.20 1.48
CA GLU A 740 -19.85 -0.72 1.85
C GLU A 740 -19.76 -2.24 1.68
N GLU A 741 -20.73 -2.99 2.19
CA GLU A 741 -20.78 -4.46 2.07
C GLU A 741 -20.88 -4.90 0.61
N ALA A 742 -21.73 -4.24 -0.18
CA ALA A 742 -21.89 -4.55 -1.60
C ALA A 742 -20.57 -4.34 -2.37
N VAL A 743 -19.88 -3.22 -2.14
CA VAL A 743 -18.59 -2.93 -2.78
C VAL A 743 -17.53 -3.94 -2.33
N THR A 744 -17.47 -4.27 -1.04
CA THR A 744 -16.52 -5.23 -0.48
C THR A 744 -16.72 -6.64 -1.06
N GLN A 745 -17.97 -7.08 -1.23
CA GLN A 745 -18.31 -8.36 -1.86
C GLN A 745 -17.96 -8.37 -3.36
N GLN A 746 -18.25 -7.29 -4.07
CA GLN A 746 -17.87 -7.17 -5.48
C GLN A 746 -16.35 -7.24 -5.66
N MET A 747 -15.58 -6.62 -4.76
CA MET A 747 -14.11 -6.66 -4.81
C MET A 747 -13.53 -8.07 -4.70
N THR A 748 -14.21 -8.98 -3.98
CA THR A 748 -13.72 -10.35 -3.77
C THR A 748 -13.82 -11.21 -5.04
N ALA A 749 -14.78 -10.90 -5.92
CA ALA A 749 -15.03 -11.62 -7.16
C ALA A 749 -14.61 -10.85 -8.43
N ALA A 750 -14.29 -9.55 -8.31
CA ALA A 750 -13.97 -8.69 -9.43
C ALA A 750 -12.59 -8.95 -10.04
N ASP A 751 -12.50 -8.76 -11.36
CA ASP A 751 -11.26 -8.63 -12.12
C ASP A 751 -10.39 -7.47 -11.57
N PRO A 752 -9.04 -7.54 -11.64
CA PRO A 752 -8.13 -6.52 -11.09
C PRO A 752 -8.47 -5.07 -11.48
N VAL A 753 -8.95 -4.83 -12.71
CA VAL A 753 -9.29 -3.47 -13.19
C VAL A 753 -10.56 -2.93 -12.51
N VAL A 754 -11.55 -3.80 -12.31
CA VAL A 754 -12.81 -3.45 -11.64
C VAL A 754 -12.57 -3.29 -10.14
N ARG A 755 -11.67 -4.08 -9.55
CA ARG A 755 -11.28 -3.97 -8.14
C ARG A 755 -10.64 -2.63 -7.80
N LEU A 756 -9.89 -2.02 -8.73
CA LEU A 756 -9.32 -0.68 -8.54
C LEU A 756 -10.41 0.38 -8.36
N LYS A 757 -11.43 0.37 -9.22
CA LYS A 757 -12.58 1.28 -9.11
C LYS A 757 -13.34 1.06 -7.80
N LEU A 758 -13.67 -0.19 -7.50
CA LEU A 758 -14.39 -0.54 -6.27
C LEU A 758 -13.63 -0.14 -5.00
N ARG A 759 -12.29 -0.12 -5.01
CA ARG A 759 -11.51 0.40 -3.88
C ARG A 759 -11.55 1.92 -3.74
N SER A 760 -11.59 2.64 -4.86
CA SER A 760 -11.82 4.09 -4.85
C SER A 760 -13.21 4.38 -4.25
N ASP A 761 -14.22 3.63 -4.69
CA ASP A 761 -15.58 3.71 -4.18
C ASP A 761 -15.62 3.40 -2.67
N LEU A 762 -14.96 2.33 -2.23
CA LEU A 762 -14.86 1.95 -0.81
C LEU A 762 -14.19 3.03 0.04
N HIS A 763 -13.13 3.66 -0.47
CA HIS A 763 -12.48 4.78 0.23
C HIS A 763 -13.42 5.96 0.42
N LEU A 764 -14.15 6.35 -0.63
CA LEU A 764 -15.14 7.42 -0.57
C LEU A 764 -16.30 7.07 0.39
N ILE A 765 -16.74 5.82 0.42
CA ILE A 765 -17.74 5.33 1.36
C ILE A 765 -17.21 5.46 2.80
N HIS A 766 -15.98 5.03 3.08
CA HIS A 766 -15.37 5.18 4.41
C HIS A 766 -15.21 6.65 4.84
N VAL A 767 -14.90 7.56 3.93
CA VAL A 767 -14.86 9.00 4.20
C VAL A 767 -16.25 9.53 4.59
N LYS A 768 -17.31 9.11 3.88
CA LYS A 768 -18.70 9.47 4.23
C LYS A 768 -19.11 8.89 5.58
N MET A 769 -18.82 7.61 5.81
CA MET A 769 -19.09 6.91 7.07
C MET A 769 -18.41 7.60 8.26
N ALA A 770 -17.18 8.08 8.11
CA ALA A 770 -16.45 8.81 9.15
C ALA A 770 -17.12 10.13 9.59
N GLY A 771 -18.04 10.67 8.78
CA GLY A 771 -18.86 11.83 9.12
C GLY A 771 -19.94 11.55 10.18
N TYR A 772 -20.29 10.28 10.42
CA TYR A 772 -21.30 9.89 11.40
C TYR A 772 -20.62 9.31 12.66
N PRO A 773 -20.93 9.80 13.89
CA PRO A 773 -20.25 9.36 15.11
C PRO A 773 -20.30 7.85 15.39
N LEU A 774 -21.45 7.20 15.15
CA LEU A 774 -21.63 5.75 15.38
C LEU A 774 -20.88 4.90 14.34
N LEU A 775 -20.92 5.30 13.07
CA LEU A 775 -20.16 4.63 12.01
C LEU A 775 -18.66 4.89 12.15
N ARG A 776 -18.26 6.07 12.62
CA ARG A 776 -16.88 6.37 12.99
C ARG A 776 -16.40 5.46 14.12
N GLN A 777 -17.22 5.24 15.15
CA GLN A 777 -16.90 4.28 16.20
C GLN A 777 -16.76 2.86 15.65
N ALA A 778 -17.60 2.45 14.69
CA ALA A 778 -17.46 1.16 14.00
C ALA A 778 -16.18 1.08 13.15
N LEU A 779 -15.82 2.15 12.44
CA LEU A 779 -14.58 2.27 11.66
C LEU A 779 -13.33 2.30 12.55
N ASP A 780 -13.39 2.96 13.70
CA ASP A 780 -12.28 3.08 14.65
C ASP A 780 -12.07 1.76 15.41
N LEU A 781 -13.15 1.02 15.68
CA LEU A 781 -13.08 -0.38 16.07
C LEU A 781 -12.34 -1.16 14.97
N ARG A 782 -12.76 -1.03 13.70
CA ARG A 782 -12.12 -1.64 12.49
C ARG A 782 -10.64 -1.28 12.30
N LYS A 783 -10.22 -0.09 12.71
CA LYS A 783 -8.84 0.42 12.62
C LYS A 783 -7.92 -0.03 13.77
N SER A 784 -8.42 -0.85 14.70
CA SER A 784 -7.61 -1.52 15.73
C SER A 784 -6.84 -0.58 16.65
N THR A 785 -7.54 0.49 17.04
CA THR A 785 -7.14 1.35 18.14
C THR A 785 -6.99 0.50 19.41
N PRO A 786 -5.90 0.63 20.20
CA PRO A 786 -5.74 -0.11 21.46
C PRO A 786 -6.94 0.13 22.38
N VAL A 787 -7.36 -0.93 23.10
CA VAL A 787 -8.46 -0.81 24.08
C VAL A 787 -8.08 0.20 25.16
N SER A 788 -8.95 1.16 25.43
CA SER A 788 -8.70 2.17 26.46
C SER A 788 -8.77 1.58 27.87
N ILE A 789 -8.10 2.24 28.82
CA ILE A 789 -8.18 1.86 30.25
C ILE A 789 -9.63 1.87 30.78
N SER A 790 -10.50 2.73 30.24
CA SER A 790 -11.92 2.75 30.57
C SER A 790 -12.63 1.49 30.06
N GLU A 791 -12.45 1.14 28.80
CA GLU A 791 -13.14 0.00 28.18
C GLU A 791 -12.72 -1.33 28.80
N ILE A 792 -11.44 -1.49 29.16
CA ILE A 792 -10.96 -2.71 29.81
C ILE A 792 -11.46 -2.83 31.26
N ARG A 793 -11.60 -1.70 31.98
CA ARG A 793 -12.22 -1.68 33.32
C ARG A 793 -13.71 -2.01 33.26
N ASP A 794 -14.43 -1.44 32.32
CA ASP A 794 -15.85 -1.74 32.10
C ASP A 794 -16.04 -3.23 31.80
N LEU A 795 -15.13 -3.82 31.01
CA LEU A 795 -15.11 -5.26 30.76
C LEU A 795 -14.84 -6.04 32.06
N GLY A 796 -13.82 -5.67 32.83
CA GLY A 796 -13.49 -6.30 34.11
C GLY A 796 -14.67 -6.28 35.09
N GLN A 797 -15.36 -5.14 35.20
CA GLN A 797 -16.53 -4.98 36.05
C GLN A 797 -17.70 -5.85 35.57
N LYS A 798 -17.94 -5.92 34.26
CA LYS A 798 -18.94 -6.82 33.67
C LYS A 798 -18.63 -8.28 33.96
N MET A 799 -17.37 -8.69 33.80
CA MET A 799 -16.93 -10.05 34.11
C MET A 799 -17.10 -10.39 35.59
N LYS A 800 -16.77 -9.44 36.48
CA LYS A 800 -16.98 -9.58 37.93
C LYS A 800 -18.46 -9.81 38.28
N CYS A 801 -19.37 -9.08 37.63
CA CYS A 801 -20.81 -9.31 37.79
C CYS A 801 -21.23 -10.71 37.31
N ASN A 802 -20.73 -11.16 36.16
CA ASN A 802 -21.05 -12.48 35.61
C ASN A 802 -20.48 -13.64 36.45
N ALA A 803 -19.34 -13.44 37.10
CA ALA A 803 -18.64 -14.43 37.90
C ALA A 803 -19.04 -14.44 39.39
N GLY A 804 -20.18 -13.86 39.76
CA GLY A 804 -20.67 -13.87 41.15
C GLY A 804 -19.86 -13.01 42.10
N GLY A 805 -19.19 -11.96 41.61
CA GLY A 805 -18.43 -10.99 42.39
C GLY A 805 -16.92 -11.21 42.43
N THR A 806 -16.40 -12.28 41.80
CA THR A 806 -14.96 -12.54 41.70
C THR A 806 -14.28 -11.51 40.80
N GLU A 807 -13.25 -10.84 41.32
CA GLU A 807 -12.50 -9.80 40.60
C GLU A 807 -11.67 -10.39 39.44
N VAL A 808 -11.50 -9.59 38.39
CA VAL A 808 -10.56 -9.85 37.29
C VAL A 808 -9.38 -8.90 37.42
N VAL A 809 -8.17 -9.44 37.41
CA VAL A 809 -6.94 -8.64 37.43
C VAL A 809 -6.21 -8.81 36.11
N PHE A 810 -6.00 -7.71 35.42
CA PHE A 810 -5.17 -7.65 34.22
C PHE A 810 -3.72 -7.44 34.66
N VAL A 811 -2.85 -8.40 34.34
CA VAL A 811 -1.46 -8.43 34.77
C VAL A 811 -0.56 -8.37 33.55
N ASP A 812 0.29 -7.35 33.52
CA ASP A 812 1.20 -7.08 32.42
C ASP A 812 2.66 -7.11 32.92
N TRP A 813 3.60 -7.44 32.04
CA TRP A 813 5.04 -7.34 32.32
C TRP A 813 5.67 -6.38 31.33
N VAL A 814 6.54 -5.50 31.79
CA VAL A 814 7.21 -4.51 30.92
C VAL A 814 8.69 -4.44 31.25
N ASP A 815 9.52 -4.31 30.21
CA ASP A 815 10.93 -3.97 30.37
C ASP A 815 11.07 -2.46 30.52
N LEU A 816 11.56 -2.02 31.69
CA LEU A 816 11.90 -0.63 31.94
C LEU A 816 13.36 -0.54 32.38
N GLY A 817 14.21 -0.06 31.48
CA GLY A 817 15.64 0.12 31.74
C GLY A 817 16.42 -1.20 31.91
N GLY A 818 15.98 -2.28 31.27
CA GLY A 818 16.61 -3.61 31.30
C GLY A 818 16.12 -4.50 32.45
N THR A 819 15.25 -3.99 33.32
CA THR A 819 14.64 -4.73 34.43
C THR A 819 13.17 -4.99 34.11
N ILE A 820 12.68 -6.18 34.48
CA ILE A 820 11.28 -6.56 34.30
C ILE A 820 10.43 -6.01 35.46
N TRP A 821 9.29 -5.41 35.12
CA TRP A 821 8.30 -4.88 36.07
C TRP A 821 6.94 -5.52 35.82
N THR A 822 6.20 -5.81 36.89
CA THR A 822 4.79 -6.22 36.84
C THR A 822 3.91 -4.99 36.94
N VAL A 823 2.88 -4.92 36.10
CA VAL A 823 1.83 -3.90 36.14
C VAL A 823 0.48 -4.57 36.30
N ALA A 824 -0.24 -4.28 37.39
CA ALA A 824 -1.55 -4.85 37.67
C ALA A 824 -2.65 -3.78 37.61
N LEU A 825 -3.74 -4.09 36.92
CA LEU A 825 -4.95 -3.27 36.85
C LEU A 825 -6.16 -4.05 37.35
N LYS A 826 -6.85 -3.48 38.36
CA LYS A 826 -8.18 -3.93 38.81
C LYS A 826 -9.26 -2.96 38.34
N SER A 827 -10.52 -3.39 38.45
CA SER A 827 -11.70 -2.60 38.05
C SER A 827 -11.75 -1.21 38.69
N ASP A 828 -11.37 -1.09 39.97
CA ASP A 828 -11.61 0.11 40.78
C ASP A 828 -10.33 0.85 41.24
N THR A 829 -9.14 0.40 40.85
CA THR A 829 -7.86 0.98 41.32
C THR A 829 -7.00 1.49 40.16
N PRO A 830 -6.14 2.51 40.36
CA PRO A 830 -5.14 2.88 39.38
C PRO A 830 -4.15 1.72 39.13
N PRO A 831 -3.48 1.68 37.96
CA PRO A 831 -2.44 0.70 37.68
C PRO A 831 -1.37 0.71 38.76
N GLN A 832 -1.02 -0.46 39.29
CA GLN A 832 0.04 -0.65 40.28
C GLN A 832 1.26 -1.27 39.59
N VAL A 833 2.44 -0.67 39.81
CA VAL A 833 3.68 -1.03 39.12
C VAL A 833 4.72 -1.46 40.16
N VAL A 834 5.24 -2.68 40.03
CA VAL A 834 6.17 -3.29 41.00
C VAL A 834 7.34 -3.95 40.25
N SER A 835 8.57 -3.71 40.69
CA SER A 835 9.74 -4.34 40.07
C SER A 835 9.82 -5.82 40.44
N CYS A 836 10.14 -6.68 39.46
CA CYS A 836 10.43 -8.08 39.71
C CYS A 836 11.86 -8.30 40.24
N GLY A 837 12.77 -7.32 40.10
CA GLY A 837 14.17 -7.48 40.51
C GLY A 837 14.93 -8.54 39.71
N ILE A 838 14.53 -8.77 38.46
CA ILE A 838 15.18 -9.67 37.48
C ILE A 838 15.22 -8.98 36.11
N THR A 839 16.27 -9.20 35.35
CA THR A 839 16.51 -8.59 34.03
C THR A 839 16.05 -9.49 32.89
N VAL A 840 15.78 -8.89 31.72
CA VAL A 840 15.44 -9.64 30.50
C VAL A 840 16.58 -10.60 30.10
N GLY A 841 17.84 -10.17 30.26
CA GLY A 841 19.01 -10.97 29.96
C GLY A 841 19.14 -12.22 30.85
N GLU A 842 18.82 -12.11 32.13
CA GLU A 842 18.80 -13.27 33.05
C GLU A 842 17.75 -14.31 32.62
N VAL A 843 16.54 -13.86 32.25
CA VAL A 843 15.47 -14.75 31.78
C VAL A 843 15.81 -15.40 30.43
N GLN A 844 16.43 -14.65 29.52
CA GLN A 844 16.92 -15.19 28.25
C GLN A 844 18.00 -16.25 28.44
N ALA A 845 18.97 -16.00 29.34
CA ALA A 845 20.00 -16.98 29.67
C ALA A 845 19.38 -18.25 30.30
N TRP A 846 18.41 -18.08 31.20
CA TRP A 846 17.67 -19.19 31.79
C TRP A 846 16.94 -20.02 30.72
N LYS A 847 16.22 -19.36 29.81
CA LYS A 847 15.51 -20.04 28.71
C LYS A 847 16.49 -20.81 27.81
N GLN A 848 17.62 -20.20 27.44
CA GLN A 848 18.62 -20.86 26.61
C GLN A 848 19.19 -22.11 27.28
N GLN A 849 19.45 -22.04 28.58
CA GLN A 849 19.98 -23.16 29.34
C GLN A 849 19.00 -24.32 29.47
N TRP A 850 17.72 -24.02 29.70
CA TRP A 850 16.75 -25.02 30.15
C TRP A 850 15.67 -25.37 29.10
N LEU A 851 15.20 -24.41 28.31
CA LEU A 851 14.14 -24.63 27.33
C LEU A 851 14.62 -24.78 25.88
N ASP A 852 15.77 -24.19 25.50
CA ASP A 852 16.21 -24.21 24.09
C ASP A 852 17.14 -25.40 23.74
N VAL A 853 17.79 -26.04 24.73
CA VAL A 853 18.62 -27.24 24.50
C VAL A 853 17.74 -28.49 24.39
N GLN A 854 17.66 -29.05 23.19
CA GLN A 854 17.01 -30.34 22.92
C GLN A 854 18.05 -31.44 22.71
N ASP A 855 17.96 -32.51 23.50
CA ASP A 855 18.64 -33.78 23.23
C ASP A 855 17.55 -34.86 23.12
N GLY A 856 17.49 -35.62 22.03
CA GLY A 856 16.53 -36.75 21.89
C GLY A 856 15.02 -36.45 22.06
N GLY A 857 14.56 -35.21 21.91
CA GLY A 857 13.13 -34.83 21.96
C GLY A 857 12.55 -34.55 23.37
N ARG A 858 13.40 -34.37 24.38
CA ARG A 858 13.02 -33.86 25.72
C ARG A 858 13.78 -32.54 26.02
N LEU A 859 13.23 -31.68 26.87
CA LEU A 859 13.83 -30.39 27.24
C LEU A 859 14.89 -30.57 28.34
N ALA A 860 16.02 -29.85 28.25
CA ALA A 860 17.08 -29.88 29.26
C ALA A 860 16.60 -29.53 30.68
N ALA A 861 15.65 -28.60 30.82
CA ALA A 861 14.95 -28.22 32.07
C ALA A 861 14.39 -29.39 32.85
N PHE A 862 14.06 -30.48 32.14
CA PHE A 862 13.32 -31.60 32.69
C PHE A 862 14.03 -32.94 32.40
N PHE A 863 15.31 -32.90 31.96
CA PHE A 863 16.17 -34.06 31.76
C PHE A 863 16.87 -34.53 33.04
N VAL A 864 17.12 -33.60 33.98
CA VAL A 864 18.01 -33.80 35.14
C VAL A 864 17.23 -33.89 36.47
N ASP A 865 16.01 -33.33 36.54
CA ASP A 865 15.23 -33.21 37.78
C ASP A 865 14.32 -34.42 38.08
N ASP A 866 14.77 -35.64 37.78
CA ASP A 866 14.23 -36.84 38.45
C ASP A 866 14.80 -36.98 39.89
N GLU A 867 15.88 -36.23 40.21
CA GLU A 867 16.49 -36.19 41.54
C GLU A 867 15.89 -35.14 42.49
N TYR A 868 15.26 -34.08 41.97
CA TYR A 868 14.76 -32.92 42.73
C TYR A 868 13.24 -32.79 42.62
N ASP A 869 12.52 -32.73 43.75
CA ASP A 869 11.08 -32.42 43.74
C ASP A 869 10.85 -30.93 43.38
N GLU A 870 9.64 -30.58 42.91
CA GLU A 870 9.32 -29.17 42.57
C GLU A 870 9.46 -28.21 43.76
N ASP A 871 9.45 -28.78 44.97
CA ASP A 871 9.58 -28.12 46.26
C ASP A 871 11.04 -27.79 46.64
N GLU A 872 12.02 -28.29 45.88
CA GLU A 872 13.43 -28.08 46.18
C GLU A 872 13.95 -26.74 45.64
N PRO A 873 14.74 -25.97 46.42
CA PRO A 873 15.23 -24.65 45.99
C PRO A 873 16.07 -24.65 44.71
N ASP A 874 16.71 -25.79 44.41
CA ASP A 874 17.59 -25.97 43.25
C ASP A 874 16.81 -26.30 41.96
N TYR A 875 15.50 -26.57 42.06
CA TYR A 875 14.64 -26.84 40.90
C TYR A 875 14.63 -25.65 39.93
N CYS A 876 14.80 -25.91 38.62
CA CYS A 876 15.15 -24.86 37.65
C CYS A 876 14.19 -23.67 37.62
N LEU A 877 12.88 -23.88 37.79
CA LEU A 877 11.87 -22.81 37.81
C LEU A 877 12.02 -21.85 39.00
N ARG A 878 12.60 -22.29 40.12
CA ARG A 878 12.68 -21.49 41.36
C ARG A 878 13.53 -20.23 41.21
N SER A 879 14.58 -20.30 40.38
CA SER A 879 15.44 -19.15 40.09
C SER A 879 14.71 -17.95 39.44
N ILE A 880 13.54 -18.18 38.83
CA ILE A 880 12.76 -17.17 38.13
C ILE A 880 11.40 -16.86 38.80
N ASP A 881 11.11 -17.40 39.99
CA ASP A 881 9.87 -17.12 40.75
C ASP A 881 9.68 -15.62 41.04
N LYS A 882 10.78 -14.85 41.07
CA LYS A 882 10.79 -13.38 41.17
C LYS A 882 9.87 -12.69 40.15
N LEU A 883 9.60 -13.31 39.01
CA LEU A 883 8.70 -12.80 37.98
C LEU A 883 7.24 -12.67 38.44
N VAL A 884 6.81 -13.48 39.42
CA VAL A 884 5.43 -13.52 39.91
C VAL A 884 5.30 -13.22 41.41
N ALA A 885 6.42 -13.06 42.13
CA ALA A 885 6.41 -12.77 43.56
C ALA A 885 5.56 -11.54 43.93
N SER A 886 5.57 -10.49 43.09
CA SER A 886 4.76 -9.28 43.28
C SER A 886 3.25 -9.55 43.26
N LEU A 887 2.79 -10.66 42.68
CA LEU A 887 1.37 -11.03 42.65
C LEU A 887 0.81 -11.38 44.03
N HIS A 888 1.67 -11.69 45.01
CA HIS A 888 1.23 -11.92 46.39
C HIS A 888 0.48 -10.69 46.93
N ASP A 889 1.07 -9.51 46.74
CA ASP A 889 0.55 -8.23 47.22
C ASP A 889 -0.49 -7.62 46.26
N LEU A 890 -0.34 -7.85 44.95
CA LEU A 890 -1.19 -7.23 43.92
C LEU A 890 -2.54 -7.95 43.71
N THR A 891 -2.64 -9.23 44.09
CA THR A 891 -3.80 -10.08 43.78
C THR A 891 -4.26 -10.90 44.98
N SER A 892 -5.51 -11.36 44.98
CA SER A 892 -6.11 -12.23 45.99
C SER A 892 -6.41 -13.62 45.43
N LYS A 893 -6.44 -14.62 46.32
CA LYS A 893 -6.71 -16.02 45.96
C LYS A 893 -8.08 -16.16 45.27
N GLY A 894 -8.12 -16.88 44.15
CA GLY A 894 -9.33 -17.15 43.38
C GLY A 894 -9.75 -16.05 42.40
N GLU A 895 -9.13 -14.87 42.41
CA GLU A 895 -9.30 -13.85 41.36
C GLU A 895 -8.85 -14.41 40.00
N LEU A 896 -9.53 -14.04 38.91
CA LEU A 896 -9.09 -14.41 37.56
C LEU A 896 -7.93 -13.52 37.13
N LEU A 897 -6.81 -14.13 36.76
CA LEU A 897 -5.63 -13.41 36.29
C LEU A 897 -5.53 -13.50 34.77
N VAL A 898 -5.56 -12.34 34.10
CA VAL A 898 -5.33 -12.23 32.65
C VAL A 898 -3.88 -11.78 32.46
N PHE A 899 -3.02 -12.73 32.11
CA PHE A 899 -1.60 -12.53 31.88
C PHE A 899 -1.34 -12.01 30.48
N CYS A 900 -0.71 -10.85 30.41
CA CYS A 900 -0.23 -10.21 29.21
C CYS A 900 1.31 -10.17 29.27
N PRO A 901 2.01 -11.29 29.01
CA PRO A 901 3.47 -11.32 29.02
C PRO A 901 4.08 -10.45 27.91
N THR A 902 5.40 -10.27 27.97
CA THR A 902 6.21 -9.47 27.03
C THR A 902 7.47 -10.24 26.66
N ASN A 903 7.88 -10.15 25.39
CA ASN A 903 9.14 -10.68 24.88
C ASN A 903 9.34 -12.18 25.24
N VAL A 904 10.49 -12.54 25.82
CA VAL A 904 10.83 -13.92 26.19
C VAL A 904 9.80 -14.57 27.12
N LEU A 905 9.04 -13.78 27.87
CA LEU A 905 8.04 -14.27 28.84
C LEU A 905 6.86 -14.98 28.19
N HIS A 906 6.59 -14.76 26.90
CA HIS A 906 5.58 -15.54 26.17
C HIS A 906 5.89 -17.05 26.14
N SER A 907 7.16 -17.42 26.27
CA SER A 907 7.62 -18.82 26.33
C SER A 907 7.86 -19.35 27.75
N ILE A 908 7.56 -18.56 28.79
CA ILE A 908 7.78 -18.94 30.19
C ILE A 908 6.45 -19.38 30.81
N PRO A 909 6.39 -20.53 31.53
CA PRO A 909 5.20 -20.98 32.22
C PRO A 909 4.97 -20.17 33.51
N LEU A 910 4.64 -18.88 33.39
CA LEU A 910 4.40 -17.97 34.52
C LEU A 910 3.41 -18.54 35.55
N HIS A 911 2.41 -19.30 35.09
CA HIS A 911 1.41 -19.93 35.95
C HIS A 911 1.96 -21.07 36.85
N ALA A 912 3.16 -21.60 36.55
CA ALA A 912 3.83 -22.65 37.32
C ALA A 912 4.83 -22.11 38.36
N LEU A 913 5.10 -20.79 38.32
CA LEU A 913 6.00 -20.12 39.25
C LEU A 913 5.32 -19.90 40.62
N TRP A 914 6.11 -19.81 41.68
CA TRP A 914 5.62 -19.63 43.04
C TRP A 914 5.37 -18.17 43.37
N VAL A 915 4.16 -17.88 43.84
CA VAL A 915 3.78 -16.54 44.32
C VAL A 915 4.09 -16.38 45.80
N GLU A 916 3.91 -17.45 46.57
CA GLU A 916 4.12 -17.56 48.01
C GLU A 916 4.62 -18.98 48.34
N ASP A 917 5.22 -19.18 49.51
CA ASP A 917 5.89 -20.43 49.93
C ASP A 917 5.19 -21.70 49.40
N ASN A 918 5.83 -22.35 48.42
CA ASN A 918 5.43 -23.58 47.74
C ASN A 918 4.06 -23.58 47.01
N THR A 919 3.49 -22.41 46.72
CA THR A 919 2.18 -22.31 46.04
C THR A 919 2.35 -21.71 44.63
N PRO A 920 2.21 -22.53 43.56
CA PRO A 920 2.18 -22.03 42.19
C PRO A 920 0.99 -21.10 41.94
N VAL A 921 1.15 -20.13 41.02
CA VAL A 921 0.06 -19.23 40.60
C VAL A 921 -1.20 -20.02 40.24
N ILE A 922 -1.09 -21.07 39.40
CA ILE A 922 -2.25 -21.82 38.91
C ILE A 922 -3.00 -22.55 40.03
N GLU A 923 -2.34 -22.89 41.13
CA GLU A 923 -3.01 -23.42 42.31
C GLU A 923 -3.79 -22.33 43.03
N ARG A 924 -3.23 -21.13 43.14
CA ARG A 924 -3.84 -19.98 43.83
C ARG A 924 -4.99 -19.34 43.02
N ASN A 925 -4.84 -19.25 41.69
CA ASN A 925 -5.69 -18.46 40.81
C ASN A 925 -5.93 -19.15 39.46
N PRO A 926 -7.13 -19.04 38.86
CA PRO A 926 -7.31 -19.33 37.43
C PRO A 926 -6.58 -18.29 36.57
N VAL A 927 -5.95 -18.74 35.47
CA VAL A 927 -5.07 -17.93 34.62
C VAL A 927 -5.45 -18.04 33.15
N ILE A 928 -5.34 -16.93 32.42
CA ILE A 928 -5.44 -16.83 30.96
C ILE A 928 -4.24 -16.08 30.41
N TYR A 929 -3.75 -16.47 29.25
CA TYR A 929 -2.70 -15.77 28.53
C TYR A 929 -3.29 -14.94 27.38
N SER A 930 -2.75 -13.76 27.14
CA SER A 930 -3.07 -12.95 25.98
C SER A 930 -1.83 -12.22 25.47
N ALA A 931 -1.78 -11.97 24.17
CA ALA A 931 -0.71 -11.18 23.56
C ALA A 931 -0.89 -9.67 23.80
N SER A 932 -2.15 -9.22 23.84
CA SER A 932 -2.54 -7.86 24.22
C SER A 932 -3.91 -7.89 24.88
N LEU A 933 -4.23 -6.85 25.65
CA LEU A 933 -5.57 -6.72 26.22
C LEU A 933 -6.62 -6.41 25.16
N THR A 934 -6.24 -5.79 24.03
CA THR A 934 -7.11 -5.65 22.86
C THR A 934 -7.53 -7.01 22.32
N THR A 935 -6.58 -7.95 22.13
CA THR A 935 -6.88 -9.32 21.70
C THR A 935 -7.80 -10.02 22.68
N PHE A 936 -7.53 -9.90 23.99
CA PHE A 936 -8.38 -10.48 25.04
C PHE A 936 -9.81 -9.92 24.98
N TRP A 937 -9.95 -8.59 24.95
CA TRP A 937 -11.23 -7.90 24.88
C TRP A 937 -12.03 -8.37 23.67
N GLN A 938 -11.40 -8.44 22.50
CA GLN A 938 -12.00 -8.92 21.25
C GLN A 938 -12.44 -10.39 21.35
N CYS A 939 -11.58 -11.26 21.85
CA CYS A 939 -11.86 -12.69 22.01
C CYS A 939 -13.01 -12.95 23.01
N TYR A 940 -13.02 -12.22 24.13
CA TYR A 940 -14.10 -12.31 25.11
C TYR A 940 -15.43 -11.86 24.53
N ARG A 941 -15.47 -10.73 23.81
CA ARG A 941 -16.69 -10.26 23.13
C ARG A 941 -17.23 -11.28 22.14
N ARG A 942 -16.35 -11.96 21.39
CA ARG A 942 -16.74 -13.03 20.47
C ARG A 942 -17.40 -14.21 21.21
N SER A 943 -16.86 -14.62 22.37
CA SER A 943 -17.43 -15.75 23.13
C SER A 943 -18.81 -15.45 23.74
N GLU A 944 -19.17 -14.17 23.90
CA GLU A 944 -20.54 -13.77 24.29
C GLU A 944 -21.54 -14.00 23.14
N LEU A 945 -21.10 -13.88 21.88
CA LEU A 945 -21.94 -14.03 20.69
C LEU A 945 -22.19 -15.49 20.29
N THR A 946 -21.34 -16.44 20.74
CA THR A 946 -21.47 -17.87 20.40
C THR A 946 -22.84 -18.45 20.78
N GLY A 947 -23.46 -17.96 21.87
CA GLY A 947 -24.78 -18.42 22.32
C GLY A 947 -25.96 -17.98 21.44
N THR A 948 -25.74 -17.03 20.52
CA THR A 948 -26.74 -16.53 19.56
C THR A 948 -26.60 -17.13 18.15
N ILE A 949 -25.53 -17.89 17.89
CA ILE A 949 -25.21 -18.48 16.59
C ILE A 949 -25.76 -19.91 16.50
N SER A 950 -26.26 -20.28 15.31
CA SER A 950 -26.92 -21.54 14.88
C SER A 950 -26.85 -22.76 15.82
N THR A 951 -28.00 -23.41 16.00
CA THR A 951 -28.22 -24.60 16.87
C THR A 951 -27.52 -25.89 16.41
N ASP A 952 -26.86 -25.89 15.25
CA ASP A 952 -26.32 -27.09 14.60
C ASP A 952 -24.83 -27.37 14.88
N LEU A 953 -24.13 -26.48 15.59
CA LEU A 953 -22.71 -26.62 15.89
C LEU A 953 -22.49 -27.45 17.17
N GLY A 954 -21.44 -28.28 17.20
CA GLY A 954 -21.20 -29.24 18.29
C GLY A 954 -19.74 -29.37 18.73
N LEU A 955 -19.46 -30.44 19.49
CA LEU A 955 -18.10 -30.85 19.87
C LEU A 955 -17.54 -31.80 18.80
N ASN A 956 -16.44 -31.43 18.16
CA ASN A 956 -15.77 -32.27 17.17
C ASN A 956 -14.31 -32.53 17.56
N MET A 957 -13.82 -33.74 17.30
CA MET A 957 -12.48 -34.18 17.67
C MET A 957 -11.76 -34.82 16.48
N ALA A 958 -10.48 -34.50 16.32
CA ALA A 958 -9.63 -35.07 15.27
C ALA A 958 -8.31 -35.57 15.86
N GLY A 959 -7.89 -36.78 15.45
CA GLY A 959 -6.66 -37.42 15.94
C GLY A 959 -5.74 -37.91 14.82
N VAL A 960 -4.50 -37.43 14.75
CA VAL A 960 -3.49 -37.90 13.79
C VAL A 960 -2.22 -38.30 14.51
N TYR A 961 -1.83 -39.55 14.37
CA TYR A 961 -0.65 -40.12 15.03
C TYR A 961 -0.10 -41.24 14.14
N GLU A 962 0.37 -40.89 12.95
CA GLU A 962 0.75 -41.84 11.90
C GLU A 962 2.28 -41.93 11.71
N PRO A 963 2.82 -43.08 11.27
CA PRO A 963 4.23 -43.17 10.87
C PRO A 963 4.47 -42.38 9.58
N ARG A 964 5.68 -41.82 9.42
CA ARG A 964 6.14 -41.11 8.22
C ARG A 964 7.54 -41.55 7.81
N ASP A 965 7.99 -41.14 6.63
CA ASP A 965 9.30 -41.51 6.06
C ASP A 965 10.48 -41.21 7.02
N ASP A 966 10.34 -40.19 7.86
CA ASP A 966 11.29 -39.76 8.88
C ASP A 966 11.04 -40.34 10.29
N ARG A 967 9.92 -41.05 10.52
CA ARG A 967 9.49 -41.54 11.83
C ARG A 967 8.93 -42.96 11.76
N LYS A 968 9.75 -43.94 12.14
CA LYS A 968 9.34 -45.34 12.33
C LYS A 968 8.77 -45.55 13.72
N PHE A 969 7.60 -46.18 13.81
CA PHE A 969 6.96 -46.45 15.10
C PHE A 969 7.55 -47.69 15.78
N SER A 970 7.85 -47.57 17.07
CA SER A 970 8.08 -48.71 17.97
C SER A 970 6.76 -49.42 18.32
N SER A 971 6.83 -50.59 18.95
CA SER A 971 5.64 -51.29 19.46
C SER A 971 4.86 -50.45 20.47
N GLU A 972 5.55 -49.65 21.29
CA GLU A 972 4.94 -48.74 22.26
C GLU A 972 4.24 -47.56 21.60
N GLN A 973 4.80 -47.03 20.50
CA GLN A 973 4.18 -45.93 19.73
C GLN A 973 2.92 -46.38 18.99
N HIS A 974 2.86 -47.62 18.49
CA HIS A 974 1.63 -48.20 17.95
C HIS A 974 0.55 -48.38 19.03
N ALA A 975 0.94 -48.81 20.24
CA ALA A 975 0.00 -48.91 21.35
C ALA A 975 -0.55 -47.54 21.74
N GLU A 976 0.30 -46.51 21.76
CA GLU A 976 -0.13 -45.14 22.05
C GLU A 976 -1.02 -44.55 20.95
N GLN A 977 -0.75 -44.84 19.67
CA GLN A 977 -1.64 -44.49 18.56
C GLN A 977 -3.08 -44.98 18.83
N LEU A 978 -3.22 -46.26 19.18
CA LEU A 978 -4.52 -46.86 19.48
C LEU A 978 -5.18 -46.20 20.72
N ASN A 979 -4.39 -45.89 21.74
CA ASN A 979 -4.89 -45.22 22.94
C ASN A 979 -5.41 -43.81 22.63
N VAL A 980 -4.74 -43.05 21.76
CA VAL A 980 -5.19 -41.72 21.31
C VAL A 980 -6.55 -41.83 20.64
N TYR A 981 -6.66 -42.68 19.62
CA TYR A 981 -7.91 -42.82 18.85
C TYR A 981 -9.07 -43.29 19.73
N THR A 982 -8.83 -44.30 20.57
CA THR A 982 -9.83 -44.80 21.53
C THR A 982 -10.28 -43.72 22.51
N THR A 983 -9.35 -42.88 22.99
CA THR A 983 -9.67 -41.79 23.93
C THR A 983 -10.57 -40.75 23.28
N LEU A 984 -10.26 -40.35 22.04
CA LEU A 984 -11.06 -39.37 21.29
C LEU A 984 -12.47 -39.88 21.01
N ASP A 985 -12.59 -41.14 20.58
CA ASP A 985 -13.89 -41.78 20.35
C ASP A 985 -14.73 -41.84 21.63
N GLN A 986 -14.11 -42.22 22.76
CA GLN A 986 -14.79 -42.25 24.05
C GLN A 986 -15.24 -40.88 24.53
N LEU A 987 -14.43 -39.84 24.34
CA LEU A 987 -14.79 -38.47 24.74
C LEU A 987 -15.90 -37.91 23.85
N ALA A 988 -15.80 -38.08 22.53
CA ALA A 988 -16.83 -37.69 21.58
C ALA A 988 -18.15 -38.43 21.87
N GLU A 989 -18.10 -39.75 22.06
CA GLU A 989 -19.29 -40.54 22.41
C GLU A 989 -19.86 -40.12 23.75
N ARG A 990 -19.05 -39.91 24.79
CA ARG A 990 -19.54 -39.54 26.12
C ARG A 990 -20.27 -38.20 26.12
N TYR A 991 -19.80 -37.24 25.32
CA TYR A 991 -20.30 -35.86 25.35
C TYR A 991 -21.15 -35.47 24.14
N GLY A 992 -21.49 -36.40 23.24
CA GLY A 992 -22.39 -36.14 22.11
C GLY A 992 -21.73 -35.45 20.91
N GLY A 993 -20.41 -35.56 20.80
CA GLY A 993 -19.63 -35.05 19.70
C GLY A 993 -19.36 -36.07 18.59
N LYS A 994 -18.55 -35.66 17.61
CA LYS A 994 -18.04 -36.53 16.52
C LYS A 994 -16.51 -36.62 16.60
N SER A 995 -15.96 -37.78 16.28
CA SER A 995 -14.51 -38.00 16.18
C SER A 995 -14.13 -38.51 14.78
N ILE A 996 -12.95 -38.08 14.30
CA ILE A 996 -12.25 -38.70 13.16
C ILE A 996 -10.81 -38.98 13.56
N SER A 997 -10.19 -40.02 13.00
CA SER A 997 -8.82 -40.40 13.34
C SER A 997 -8.06 -41.04 12.17
N GLY A 998 -6.73 -40.97 12.23
CA GLY A 998 -5.82 -41.58 11.25
C GLY A 998 -6.00 -41.01 9.85
N GLN A 999 -6.02 -41.88 8.84
CA GLN A 999 -6.14 -41.51 7.42
C GLN A 999 -7.41 -40.71 7.05
N ALA A 1000 -8.43 -40.68 7.91
CA ALA A 1000 -9.63 -39.88 7.68
C ALA A 1000 -9.42 -38.37 7.89
N VAL A 1001 -8.35 -37.97 8.61
CA VAL A 1001 -8.06 -36.56 8.92
C VAL A 1001 -7.29 -35.89 7.78
N THR A 1002 -7.97 -35.73 6.66
CA THR A 1002 -7.48 -34.95 5.51
C THR A 1002 -7.59 -33.46 5.77
N ALA A 1003 -6.84 -32.63 5.04
CA ALA A 1003 -6.93 -31.17 5.14
C ALA A 1003 -8.36 -30.62 4.96
N GLU A 1004 -9.11 -31.18 4.01
CA GLU A 1004 -10.49 -30.77 3.74
C GLU A 1004 -11.43 -31.14 4.90
N CYS A 1005 -11.34 -32.39 5.39
CA CYS A 1005 -12.17 -32.84 6.52
C CYS A 1005 -11.84 -32.08 7.81
N PHE A 1006 -10.56 -31.82 8.06
CA PHE A 1006 -10.09 -31.05 9.21
C PHE A 1006 -10.66 -29.62 9.19
N LYS A 1007 -10.57 -28.93 8.04
CA LYS A 1007 -11.16 -27.61 7.85
C LYS A 1007 -12.67 -27.62 8.09
N GLN A 1008 -13.39 -28.53 7.44
CA GLN A 1008 -14.85 -28.62 7.55
C GLN A 1008 -15.30 -28.87 8.99
N MET A 1009 -14.63 -29.78 9.72
CA MET A 1009 -14.95 -30.04 11.12
C MET A 1009 -14.68 -28.83 12.01
N MET A 1010 -13.56 -28.13 11.79
CA MET A 1010 -13.24 -26.93 12.58
C MET A 1010 -14.26 -25.80 12.35
N GLU A 1011 -14.64 -25.53 11.09
CA GLU A 1011 -15.62 -24.49 10.72
C GLU A 1011 -17.05 -24.80 11.23
N THR A 1012 -17.35 -26.08 11.53
CA THR A 1012 -18.66 -26.55 12.04
C THR A 1012 -18.67 -26.91 13.53
N SER A 1013 -17.69 -26.41 14.30
CA SER A 1013 -17.57 -26.68 15.74
C SER A 1013 -17.90 -25.45 16.60
N ILE A 1014 -18.48 -25.68 17.78
CA ILE A 1014 -18.40 -24.74 18.92
C ILE A 1014 -17.19 -25.07 19.80
N MET A 1015 -16.84 -26.35 19.90
CA MET A 1015 -15.61 -26.82 20.54
C MET A 1015 -14.91 -27.79 19.60
N PHE A 1016 -13.65 -27.52 19.28
CA PHE A 1016 -12.85 -28.39 18.42
C PHE A 1016 -11.63 -28.90 19.17
N HIS A 1017 -11.38 -30.19 19.09
CA HIS A 1017 -10.20 -30.84 19.66
C HIS A 1017 -9.31 -31.41 18.57
N PHE A 1018 -8.01 -31.14 18.64
CA PHE A 1018 -7.01 -31.80 17.81
C PHE A 1018 -5.94 -32.45 18.67
N HIS A 1019 -5.69 -33.74 18.45
CA HIS A 1019 -4.58 -34.47 19.05
C HIS A 1019 -3.64 -34.94 17.94
N GLY A 1020 -2.40 -34.45 17.93
CA GLY A 1020 -1.44 -34.82 16.89
C GLY A 1020 -0.08 -34.14 17.01
N HIS A 1021 0.54 -33.84 15.88
CA HIS A 1021 1.84 -33.17 15.83
C HIS A 1021 1.75 -31.81 15.15
N CYS A 1022 2.56 -30.86 15.64
CA CYS A 1022 2.87 -29.61 14.95
C CYS A 1022 4.35 -29.66 14.59
N ARG A 1023 4.70 -29.27 13.37
CA ARG A 1023 6.09 -29.19 12.90
C ARG A 1023 6.49 -27.72 12.76
N LEU A 1024 7.71 -27.44 13.18
CA LEU A 1024 8.33 -26.12 13.12
C LEU A 1024 9.56 -26.22 12.21
N ASP A 1025 9.43 -25.76 10.97
CA ASP A 1025 10.52 -25.77 9.99
C ASP A 1025 11.31 -24.44 10.10
N GLN A 1026 12.63 -24.50 10.30
CA GLN A 1026 13.48 -23.31 10.44
C GLN A 1026 14.18 -23.04 9.10
N PRO A 1027 13.91 -21.89 8.44
CA PRO A 1027 14.34 -20.60 8.99
C PRO A 1027 13.24 -19.53 9.07
N THR A 1028 12.02 -19.82 8.63
CA THR A 1028 10.87 -18.90 8.65
C THR A 1028 9.63 -19.57 9.22
N LEU A 1029 9.28 -19.20 10.44
CA LEU A 1029 8.20 -19.81 11.24
C LEU A 1029 6.78 -19.63 10.67
N GLY A 1030 6.63 -18.86 9.59
CA GLY A 1030 5.39 -18.81 8.79
C GLY A 1030 5.01 -20.15 8.14
N ASP A 1031 5.95 -21.11 8.12
CA ASP A 1031 5.74 -22.48 7.65
C ASP A 1031 5.54 -23.50 8.79
N GLN A 1032 5.34 -23.05 10.04
CA GLN A 1032 4.83 -23.95 11.09
C GLN A 1032 3.51 -24.58 10.59
N SER A 1033 3.41 -25.89 10.75
CA SER A 1033 2.38 -26.69 10.07
C SER A 1033 1.80 -27.75 11.00
N LEU A 1034 0.48 -27.93 10.94
CA LEU A 1034 -0.19 -29.05 11.59
C LEU A 1034 -0.03 -30.31 10.73
N GLU A 1035 0.32 -31.42 11.37
CA GLU A 1035 0.50 -32.69 10.68
C GLU A 1035 -0.85 -33.41 10.52
N LEU A 1036 -1.32 -33.46 9.27
CA LEU A 1036 -2.53 -34.17 8.87
C LEU A 1036 -2.16 -35.45 8.11
N ALA A 1037 -3.16 -36.27 7.80
CA ALA A 1037 -2.94 -37.58 7.17
C ALA A 1037 -2.33 -37.47 5.76
N ASP A 1038 -2.82 -36.51 4.97
CA ASP A 1038 -2.49 -36.31 3.56
C ASP A 1038 -1.38 -35.28 3.33
N GLU A 1039 -1.28 -34.26 4.18
CA GLU A 1039 -0.29 -33.18 4.04
C GLU A 1039 0.17 -32.57 5.37
N LEU A 1040 1.16 -31.66 5.29
CA LEU A 1040 1.46 -30.71 6.36
C LEU A 1040 0.62 -29.46 6.07
N LEU A 1041 -0.35 -29.14 6.93
CA LEU A 1041 -1.22 -27.98 6.77
C LEU A 1041 -0.49 -26.72 7.29
N PRO A 1042 -0.02 -25.82 6.42
CA PRO A 1042 0.71 -24.65 6.85
C PRO A 1042 -0.21 -23.60 7.47
N ILE A 1043 0.28 -22.85 8.45
CA ILE A 1043 -0.47 -21.81 9.15
C ILE A 1043 -1.10 -20.77 8.22
N ARG A 1044 -0.46 -20.42 7.11
CA ARG A 1044 -1.03 -19.48 6.12
C ARG A 1044 -2.43 -19.89 5.64
N ARG A 1045 -2.72 -21.20 5.53
CA ARG A 1045 -4.05 -21.72 5.16
C ARG A 1045 -5.04 -21.67 6.33
N VAL A 1046 -4.56 -21.71 7.56
CA VAL A 1046 -5.38 -21.54 8.76
C VAL A 1046 -5.89 -20.09 8.87
N PHE A 1047 -5.06 -19.09 8.51
CA PHE A 1047 -5.47 -17.68 8.44
C PHE A 1047 -6.63 -17.40 7.45
N GLU A 1048 -6.88 -18.30 6.50
CA GLU A 1048 -7.93 -18.18 5.49
C GLU A 1048 -9.25 -18.85 5.91
N MET A 1049 -9.26 -19.58 7.04
CA MET A 1049 -10.45 -20.25 7.55
C MET A 1049 -11.45 -19.25 8.14
N LYS A 1050 -12.73 -19.66 8.20
CA LYS A 1050 -13.82 -18.84 8.75
C LYS A 1050 -14.51 -19.56 9.90
N LEU A 1051 -14.11 -19.25 11.12
CA LEU A 1051 -14.57 -19.92 12.33
C LEU A 1051 -15.72 -19.16 12.99
N GLN A 1052 -16.75 -19.90 13.42
CA GLN A 1052 -17.93 -19.36 14.10
C GLN A 1052 -17.73 -19.25 15.62
N SER A 1053 -16.66 -18.59 16.05
CA SER A 1053 -16.33 -18.39 17.47
C SER A 1053 -16.05 -19.64 18.35
N PRO A 1054 -15.43 -20.71 17.85
CA PRO A 1054 -15.16 -21.90 18.66
C PRO A 1054 -14.12 -21.69 19.76
N HIS A 1055 -14.18 -22.54 20.79
CA HIS A 1055 -13.01 -22.90 21.59
C HIS A 1055 -12.23 -24.01 20.88
N ILE A 1056 -10.92 -23.86 20.76
CA ILE A 1056 -10.05 -24.84 20.12
C ILE A 1056 -9.04 -25.40 21.13
N THR A 1057 -8.96 -26.72 21.24
CA THR A 1057 -7.98 -27.43 22.06
C THR A 1057 -6.97 -28.12 21.15
N LEU A 1058 -5.70 -27.71 21.22
CA LEU A 1058 -4.60 -28.29 20.47
C LEU A 1058 -3.68 -29.09 21.41
N VAL A 1059 -3.81 -30.40 21.39
CA VAL A 1059 -2.87 -31.32 22.02
C VAL A 1059 -1.86 -31.74 20.96
N ALA A 1060 -0.94 -30.82 20.67
CA ALA A 1060 0.17 -31.04 19.74
C ALA A 1060 1.42 -30.31 20.23
N CYS A 1061 2.58 -30.96 20.15
CA CYS A 1061 3.86 -30.38 20.57
C CYS A 1061 4.06 -28.98 19.97
N ASP A 1062 4.54 -28.01 20.75
CA ASP A 1062 4.83 -26.63 20.30
C ASP A 1062 3.63 -25.86 19.69
N SER A 1063 2.40 -26.33 19.90
CA SER A 1063 1.18 -25.72 19.35
C SER A 1063 0.87 -24.32 19.90
N ALA A 1064 1.28 -24.02 21.14
CA ALA A 1064 1.18 -22.69 21.74
C ALA A 1064 2.51 -21.94 21.75
N LEU A 1065 3.58 -22.50 21.16
CA LEU A 1065 4.82 -21.76 20.95
C LEU A 1065 4.58 -20.72 19.85
N GLN A 1066 4.89 -19.46 20.16
CA GLN A 1066 4.73 -18.34 19.25
C GLN A 1066 6.07 -17.65 19.04
N VAL A 1067 6.27 -17.14 17.83
CA VAL A 1067 7.41 -16.28 17.52
C VAL A 1067 7.03 -14.88 17.87
N ILE A 1068 7.74 -14.30 18.81
CA ILE A 1068 7.56 -12.91 19.19
C ILE A 1068 8.52 -12.09 18.34
N SER A 1069 8.00 -11.38 17.33
CA SER A 1069 8.79 -10.37 16.63
C SER A 1069 8.79 -9.05 17.41
N ALA A 1070 9.53 -8.05 16.91
CA ALA A 1070 9.50 -6.69 17.44
C ALA A 1070 8.07 -6.18 17.67
N GLY A 1071 7.86 -5.46 18.78
CA GLY A 1071 6.56 -4.96 19.25
C GLY A 1071 5.66 -6.01 19.90
N ASP A 1072 6.21 -7.09 20.46
CA ASP A 1072 5.47 -8.21 21.07
C ASP A 1072 4.39 -8.78 20.13
N GLU A 1073 4.75 -9.02 18.87
CA GLU A 1073 3.82 -9.50 17.85
C GLU A 1073 3.95 -11.03 17.68
N PRO A 1074 3.06 -11.85 18.27
CA PRO A 1074 3.13 -13.29 18.14
C PRO A 1074 2.66 -13.78 16.78
N LEU A 1075 3.48 -14.58 16.10
CA LEU A 1075 3.10 -15.37 14.94
C LEU A 1075 3.19 -16.86 15.25
N GLY A 1076 2.11 -17.60 14.98
CA GLY A 1076 2.03 -19.04 15.24
C GLY A 1076 0.59 -19.56 15.09
N VAL A 1077 0.37 -20.86 15.35
CA VAL A 1077 -0.95 -21.50 15.21
C VAL A 1077 -2.02 -20.81 16.06
N VAL A 1078 -1.71 -20.47 17.31
CA VAL A 1078 -2.66 -19.77 18.20
C VAL A 1078 -3.11 -18.45 17.59
N THR A 1079 -2.18 -17.62 17.10
CA THR A 1079 -2.51 -16.34 16.45
C THR A 1079 -3.39 -16.56 15.22
N ALA A 1080 -3.04 -17.55 14.38
CA ALA A 1080 -3.79 -17.85 13.17
C ALA A 1080 -5.23 -18.27 13.45
N LEU A 1081 -5.45 -19.11 14.47
CA LEU A 1081 -6.79 -19.55 14.87
C LEU A 1081 -7.63 -18.43 15.47
N LEU A 1082 -7.03 -17.58 16.32
CA LEU A 1082 -7.72 -16.39 16.83
C LEU A 1082 -8.10 -15.45 15.67
N CYS A 1083 -7.18 -15.20 14.73
CA CYS A 1083 -7.44 -14.40 13.53
C CYS A 1083 -8.50 -15.01 12.60
N ALA A 1084 -8.57 -16.34 12.51
CA ALA A 1084 -9.59 -17.06 11.75
C ALA A 1084 -10.98 -17.06 12.40
N GLY A 1085 -11.10 -16.53 13.63
CA GLY A 1085 -12.39 -16.33 14.32
C GLY A 1085 -12.58 -17.13 15.60
N ALA A 1086 -11.57 -17.90 16.07
CA ALA A 1086 -11.68 -18.59 17.36
C ALA A 1086 -11.84 -17.60 18.51
N SER A 1087 -12.61 -17.98 19.53
CA SER A 1087 -12.79 -17.18 20.76
C SER A 1087 -11.74 -17.51 21.81
N SER A 1088 -11.22 -18.73 21.81
CA SER A 1088 -10.15 -19.16 22.70
C SER A 1088 -9.39 -20.36 22.13
N VAL A 1089 -8.12 -20.46 22.46
CA VAL A 1089 -7.24 -21.55 22.02
C VAL A 1089 -6.44 -22.07 23.20
N LEU A 1090 -6.58 -23.36 23.51
CA LEU A 1090 -5.74 -24.08 24.47
C LEU A 1090 -4.66 -24.82 23.71
N GLY A 1091 -3.40 -24.71 24.13
CA GLY A 1091 -2.30 -25.45 23.53
C GLY A 1091 -1.14 -25.68 24.50
N THR A 1092 -0.02 -26.19 23.98
CA THR A 1092 1.18 -26.49 24.77
C THR A 1092 2.38 -25.67 24.32
N ILE A 1093 3.08 -25.01 25.25
CA ILE A 1093 4.27 -24.17 24.98
C ILE A 1093 5.56 -24.98 24.75
N TRP A 1094 5.55 -26.30 24.96
CA TRP A 1094 6.64 -27.23 24.63
C TRP A 1094 6.12 -28.62 24.24
N PRO A 1095 6.99 -29.54 23.76
CA PRO A 1095 6.60 -30.91 23.45
C PRO A 1095 6.19 -31.71 24.69
N THR A 1096 4.95 -32.20 24.72
CA THR A 1096 4.40 -32.99 25.83
C THR A 1096 4.26 -34.47 25.45
N LEU A 1097 4.36 -35.35 26.45
CA LEU A 1097 4.09 -36.78 26.26
C LEU A 1097 2.62 -37.01 25.90
N SER A 1098 2.36 -37.78 24.85
CA SER A 1098 0.99 -38.06 24.36
C SER A 1098 0.06 -38.59 25.46
N SER A 1099 0.55 -39.46 26.34
CA SER A 1099 -0.24 -39.99 27.47
C SER A 1099 -0.71 -38.88 28.42
N THR A 1100 0.12 -37.86 28.62
CA THR A 1100 -0.21 -36.68 29.44
C THR A 1100 -1.27 -35.84 28.76
N GLY A 1101 -1.16 -35.64 27.44
CA GLY A 1101 -2.16 -34.95 26.64
C GLY A 1101 -3.55 -35.63 26.68
N ARG A 1102 -3.59 -36.97 26.65
CA ARG A 1102 -4.82 -37.74 26.81
C ARG A 1102 -5.43 -37.58 28.20
N ASP A 1103 -4.61 -37.73 29.24
CA ASP A 1103 -5.05 -37.58 30.63
C ASP A 1103 -5.58 -36.17 30.90
N PHE A 1104 -4.89 -35.14 30.40
CA PHE A 1104 -5.32 -33.75 30.45
C PHE A 1104 -6.69 -33.55 29.80
N SER A 1105 -6.85 -34.06 28.58
CA SER A 1105 -8.10 -33.91 27.81
C SER A 1105 -9.28 -34.53 28.53
N GLY A 1106 -9.08 -35.69 29.18
CA GLY A 1106 -10.10 -36.34 29.99
C GLY A 1106 -10.57 -35.47 31.16
N GLU A 1107 -9.63 -34.91 31.94
CA GLU A 1107 -9.95 -34.04 33.08
C GLU A 1107 -10.60 -32.72 32.64
N PHE A 1108 -10.07 -32.10 31.58
CA PHE A 1108 -10.57 -30.82 31.06
C PHE A 1108 -12.03 -30.93 30.58
N TYR A 1109 -12.35 -31.88 29.72
CA TYR A 1109 -13.73 -32.02 29.22
C TYR A 1109 -14.70 -32.53 30.28
N SER A 1110 -14.24 -33.32 31.26
CA SER A 1110 -15.06 -33.69 32.41
C SER A 1110 -15.54 -32.45 33.17
N ASP A 1111 -14.62 -31.52 33.46
CA ASP A 1111 -14.97 -30.31 34.18
C ASP A 1111 -15.85 -29.36 33.37
N VAL A 1112 -15.55 -29.16 32.07
CA VAL A 1112 -16.40 -28.38 31.14
C VAL A 1112 -17.85 -28.84 31.17
N VAL A 1113 -18.07 -30.16 31.13
CA VAL A 1113 -19.40 -30.76 31.10
C VAL A 1113 -20.09 -30.66 32.46
N ASP A 1114 -19.35 -30.81 33.55
CA ASP A 1114 -19.90 -30.65 34.90
C ASP A 1114 -20.33 -29.20 35.16
N GLN A 1115 -19.54 -28.22 34.71
CA GLN A 1115 -19.92 -26.81 34.73
C GLN A 1115 -21.19 -26.56 33.91
N TYR A 1116 -21.25 -27.09 32.69
CA TYR A 1116 -22.41 -26.97 31.80
C TYR A 1116 -23.69 -27.53 32.46
N ARG A 1117 -23.63 -28.74 33.00
CA ARG A 1117 -24.76 -29.39 33.69
C ARG A 1117 -25.22 -28.61 34.93
N GLN A 1118 -24.28 -28.06 35.70
CA GLN A 1118 -24.61 -27.25 36.87
C GLN A 1118 -25.32 -25.94 36.49
N SER A 1119 -24.87 -25.31 35.41
CA SER A 1119 -25.45 -24.07 34.89
C SER A 1119 -26.86 -24.31 34.32
N LEU A 1120 -27.10 -25.43 33.62
CA LEU A 1120 -28.43 -25.87 33.21
C LEU A 1120 -29.38 -26.07 34.41
N LYS A 1121 -28.93 -26.75 35.47
CA LYS A 1121 -29.73 -26.96 36.69
C LYS A 1121 -30.12 -25.67 37.41
N ARG A 1122 -29.31 -24.61 37.28
CA ARG A 1122 -29.57 -23.30 37.88
C ARG A 1122 -30.53 -22.44 37.05
N GLY A 1123 -30.95 -22.91 35.87
CA GLY A 1123 -31.81 -22.14 34.96
C GLY A 1123 -31.11 -20.90 34.39
N SER A 1124 -29.77 -20.88 34.39
CA SER A 1124 -28.97 -19.76 33.90
C SER A 1124 -28.94 -19.79 32.37
N SER A 1125 -29.64 -18.84 31.74
CA SER A 1125 -29.59 -18.61 30.29
C SER A 1125 -28.95 -17.23 30.04
N PRO A 1126 -27.85 -17.15 29.27
CA PRO A 1126 -27.18 -18.26 28.58
C PRO A 1126 -26.25 -19.10 29.48
N THR A 1127 -25.91 -20.33 29.05
CA THR A 1127 -25.07 -21.27 29.81
C THR A 1127 -23.58 -20.96 29.59
N ILE A 1128 -22.95 -20.34 30.58
CA ILE A 1128 -21.53 -19.95 30.54
C ILE A 1128 -20.66 -21.03 31.18
N VAL A 1129 -19.61 -21.46 30.48
CA VAL A 1129 -18.56 -22.35 31.00
C VAL A 1129 -17.26 -21.56 31.19
N ASN A 1130 -16.64 -21.69 32.36
CA ASN A 1130 -15.36 -21.07 32.70
C ASN A 1130 -14.21 -22.00 32.30
N LEU A 1131 -13.57 -21.66 31.18
CA LEU A 1131 -12.47 -22.43 30.59
C LEU A 1131 -11.18 -22.28 31.41
N ALA A 1132 -10.96 -21.12 32.05
CA ALA A 1132 -9.80 -20.89 32.92
C ALA A 1132 -9.81 -21.82 34.15
N GLU A 1133 -10.98 -22.02 34.74
CA GLU A 1133 -11.16 -22.93 35.88
C GLU A 1133 -11.08 -24.40 35.44
N ALA A 1134 -11.58 -24.75 34.25
CA ALA A 1134 -11.44 -26.09 33.69
C ALA A 1134 -9.96 -26.45 33.43
N LEU A 1135 -9.18 -25.52 32.87
CA LEU A 1135 -7.73 -25.67 32.73
C LEU A 1135 -7.07 -25.87 34.09
N ARG A 1136 -7.37 -25.00 35.07
CA ARG A 1136 -6.81 -25.07 36.42
C ARG A 1136 -7.07 -26.41 37.09
N ARG A 1137 -8.30 -26.92 37.03
CA ARG A 1137 -8.65 -28.21 37.62
C ARG A 1137 -7.96 -29.38 36.92
N ALA A 1138 -7.87 -29.37 35.60
CA ALA A 1138 -7.14 -30.38 34.84
C ALA A 1138 -5.65 -30.40 35.21
N VAL A 1139 -5.01 -29.23 35.30
CA VAL A 1139 -3.62 -29.08 35.75
C VAL A 1139 -3.41 -29.61 37.17
N LEU A 1140 -4.28 -29.22 38.11
CA LEU A 1140 -4.19 -29.70 39.49
C LEU A 1140 -4.40 -31.21 39.60
N ALA A 1141 -5.34 -31.78 38.83
CA ALA A 1141 -5.56 -33.22 38.77
C ALA A 1141 -4.28 -33.96 38.30
N LEU A 1142 -3.60 -33.46 37.27
CA LEU A 1142 -2.32 -34.01 36.84
C LEU A 1142 -1.24 -33.88 37.91
N ARG A 1143 -1.13 -32.71 38.56
CA ARG A 1143 -0.11 -32.44 39.58
C ARG A 1143 -0.24 -33.36 40.80
N THR A 1144 -1.46 -33.76 41.19
CA THR A 1144 -1.65 -34.71 42.31
C THR A 1144 -1.21 -36.15 42.02
N ARG A 1145 -1.08 -36.53 40.74
CA ARG A 1145 -0.71 -37.90 40.36
C ARG A 1145 0.80 -38.05 40.35
N ARG A 1146 1.31 -39.09 41.02
CA ARG A 1146 2.76 -39.38 41.11
C ARG A 1146 3.48 -39.40 39.75
N LYS A 1147 2.84 -39.88 38.69
CA LYS A 1147 3.44 -40.00 37.34
C LYS A 1147 3.48 -38.68 36.55
N THR A 1148 2.71 -37.69 36.97
CA THR A 1148 2.56 -36.41 36.24
C THR A 1148 2.70 -35.20 37.16
N ARG A 1149 3.30 -35.39 38.35
CA ARG A 1149 3.48 -34.33 39.36
C ARG A 1149 4.47 -33.26 38.90
N GLN A 1150 5.50 -33.64 38.15
CA GLN A 1150 6.51 -32.71 37.66
C GLN A 1150 5.90 -31.67 36.70
N PRO A 1151 6.31 -30.38 36.80
CA PRO A 1151 5.87 -29.29 35.92
C PRO A 1151 5.91 -29.60 34.43
N TYR A 1152 6.87 -30.40 33.95
CA TYR A 1152 6.94 -30.87 32.56
C TYR A 1152 5.59 -31.35 32.00
N HIS A 1153 4.79 -32.04 32.82
CA HIS A 1153 3.53 -32.65 32.41
C HIS A 1153 2.35 -31.67 32.36
N TRP A 1154 2.31 -30.66 33.21
CA TRP A 1154 1.11 -29.83 33.39
C TRP A 1154 1.35 -28.34 33.09
N ALA A 1155 2.57 -27.84 33.30
CA ALA A 1155 2.92 -26.43 33.10
C ALA A 1155 3.01 -26.04 31.61
N ALA A 1156 2.95 -27.02 30.70
CA ALA A 1156 2.93 -26.78 29.27
C ALA A 1156 1.61 -26.17 28.81
N PHE A 1157 0.50 -26.49 29.49
CA PHE A 1157 -0.84 -26.16 29.04
C PHE A 1157 -1.19 -24.71 29.34
N VAL A 1158 -1.47 -23.94 28.28
CA VAL A 1158 -1.86 -22.54 28.37
C VAL A 1158 -3.14 -22.30 27.58
N LEU A 1159 -3.99 -21.40 28.08
CA LEU A 1159 -5.23 -21.00 27.45
C LEU A 1159 -5.12 -19.53 27.01
N HIS A 1160 -5.31 -19.30 25.71
CA HIS A 1160 -5.30 -17.99 25.07
C HIS A 1160 -6.69 -17.52 24.67
N GLY A 1161 -6.90 -16.21 24.66
CA GLY A 1161 -8.16 -15.58 24.22
C GLY A 1161 -9.16 -15.46 25.37
N SER A 1162 -10.41 -15.88 25.16
CA SER A 1162 -11.47 -15.75 26.16
C SER A 1162 -11.29 -16.71 27.34
N SER A 1163 -11.64 -16.23 28.54
CA SER A 1163 -11.67 -17.04 29.77
C SER A 1163 -12.89 -17.96 29.88
N SER A 1164 -13.90 -17.75 29.03
CA SER A 1164 -15.17 -18.46 29.09
C SER A 1164 -15.81 -18.61 27.73
N ILE A 1165 -16.69 -19.59 27.60
CA ILE A 1165 -17.47 -19.81 26.39
C ILE A 1165 -18.95 -19.95 26.74
N THR A 1166 -19.79 -19.38 25.87
CA THR A 1166 -21.24 -19.51 25.96
C THR A 1166 -21.69 -20.70 25.13
N LEU A 1167 -22.33 -21.69 25.76
CA LEU A 1167 -22.79 -22.90 25.09
C LEU A 1167 -24.33 -22.91 24.97
N PRO A 1168 -24.90 -23.36 23.84
CA PRO A 1168 -26.34 -23.48 23.68
C PRO A 1168 -26.91 -24.59 24.57
N HIS A 1169 -28.20 -24.49 24.91
CA HIS A 1169 -28.91 -25.53 25.68
C HIS A 1169 -28.96 -26.90 24.96
N THR A 1170 -28.70 -26.92 23.64
CA THR A 1170 -28.64 -28.13 22.80
C THR A 1170 -27.23 -28.72 22.68
N PHE A 1171 -26.21 -28.11 23.30
CA PHE A 1171 -24.81 -28.53 23.16
C PHE A 1171 -24.58 -30.00 23.54
N ILE A 1172 -25.22 -30.48 24.61
CA ILE A 1172 -25.24 -31.90 24.98
C ILE A 1172 -26.68 -32.43 24.83
N PRO A 1173 -26.92 -33.51 24.07
CA PRO A 1173 -28.27 -34.05 23.86
C PRO A 1173 -28.97 -34.45 25.17
N GLU A 1174 -30.25 -34.08 25.34
CA GLU A 1174 -31.04 -34.28 26.57
C GLU A 1174 -31.04 -35.73 27.11
N ARG A 1175 -30.94 -36.76 26.23
CA ARG A 1175 -30.85 -38.18 26.64
C ARG A 1175 -29.61 -38.50 27.48
N ARG A 1176 -28.57 -37.67 27.46
CA ARG A 1176 -27.29 -37.86 28.16
C ARG A 1176 -27.06 -36.88 29.32
N VAL A 1177 -28.03 -36.02 29.60
CA VAL A 1177 -27.98 -35.04 30.71
C VAL A 1177 -28.43 -35.68 32.04
N ASN A 1178 -29.22 -36.77 31.98
CA ASN A 1178 -29.77 -37.48 33.14
C ASN A 1178 -28.99 -38.74 33.59
N THR A 1179 -27.86 -39.02 32.94
CA THR A 1179 -26.87 -40.07 33.29
C THR A 1179 -25.56 -39.43 33.68
#